data_AF-A0A9E0VC99-F1
#
_entry.id   AF-A0A9E0VC99-F1
#
_cell.length_a   1.000
_cell.length_b   1.000
_cell.length_c   1.000
_cell.angle_alpha   90.00
_cell.angle_beta   90.00
_cell.angle_gamma   90.00
#
_symmetry.space_group_name_H-M   'P 1'
#
loop_
_entity.id
_entity.type
_entity.pdbx_description
1 polymer ?
#
loop_
_entity_poly.entity_id
_entity_poly.type
_entity_poly.pdbx_seq_one_letter_code
_entity_poly.pdbx_strand_id
1 'polypeptide(L)'
;MPTKSSQIYEFGGFRLNTAEKLLLHGETPIPLTPKVFDTLLVLVENAGRLLEKEELMTAIWRDRYVEEGNLAFNIKVLRKALGDPAAAPQFIETVPRRGYRFIAEVRPTTSAAVTDAAVSETLPVGRRSSVPALIFIVLLVSVFGIAFVWVGGKNYFRAREPKPARLTSSGRIANFAVSADGRLLVFSQKEAAGESLQLRRLETGEQTELIAARDVEYIGLALTPAADFVYFSIFSKNAAGQSLSRIPVSGGAPVPIDGTDADVAVSFSPDGRRFAFTESHSSLRQTELKIADADGSNQKLLIRATDDVRRIPAYRASPAAWSPDGRAIACVVNEIEDAGLVSRIILVDPVDGRERYLSDAKWRWIQNLVWLDADRLAFIEFEPDSPVTRILQLSVKTGETRPLTDEPGRCEWLGSANGQLFTLRQTVFSSLHVADFFQIDKALQSKQIFGENGPINNVAWSRDGRLLYNSWASGRNEIWEINADGTAPRRLTTNSNLVLSFAVSPADESLVFSALENGGMALAAADRDGRNIRRLTDGPEDISPAFLPDGKTVVFQRGSSVSTLWTAKLDNPQRAAQITGYAAVHPSVSPDGKRIAFHFMDYGERTPFWKLGLIDSVSHRLLDKLAFPVPISQRETVWHPKENLIALAYQNGENAGLLFWSMDDGRYRTLDDAGAGRIAALGWSPDGKRFAFVRTFENSDVAVLGD
;
A
#
# COMPACT_ATOMS: atom_id res chain seq x y z
N MET A 1 -14.46 -10.99 -32.45
CA MET A 1 -13.81 -9.70 -32.76
C MET A 1 -12.65 -9.96 -33.72
N PRO A 2 -12.36 -9.07 -34.69
CA PRO A 2 -11.36 -9.33 -35.72
C PRO A 2 -9.95 -9.41 -35.12
N THR A 3 -9.14 -10.33 -35.64
CA THR A 3 -7.73 -10.55 -35.33
C THR A 3 -6.94 -9.25 -35.59
N LYS A 4 -6.42 -8.61 -34.52
CA LYS A 4 -5.51 -7.46 -34.68
C LYS A 4 -4.21 -7.95 -35.33
N SER A 5 -4.01 -7.59 -36.58
CA SER A 5 -2.74 -7.68 -37.31
C SER A 5 -1.61 -7.04 -36.49
N SER A 6 -0.46 -7.70 -36.38
CA SER A 6 0.77 -7.12 -35.83
C SER A 6 1.25 -5.99 -36.75
N GLN A 7 1.02 -4.75 -36.35
CA GLN A 7 1.48 -3.59 -37.10
C GLN A 7 2.95 -3.30 -36.76
N ILE A 8 3.75 -3.07 -37.79
CA ILE A 8 5.14 -2.64 -37.67
C ILE A 8 5.23 -1.24 -38.28
N TYR A 9 5.84 -0.29 -37.58
CA TYR A 9 6.11 1.05 -38.10
C TYR A 9 7.59 1.23 -38.37
N GLU A 10 7.96 1.73 -39.55
CA GLU A 10 9.34 2.06 -39.91
C GLU A 10 9.51 3.58 -40.10
N PHE A 11 10.56 4.16 -39.52
CA PHE A 11 10.90 5.58 -39.64
C PHE A 11 12.38 5.80 -39.38
N GLY A 12 13.08 6.60 -40.20
CA GLY A 12 14.46 7.05 -39.98
C GLY A 12 15.47 5.99 -39.49
N GLY A 13 15.42 4.76 -40.04
CA GLY A 13 16.30 3.65 -39.65
C GLY A 13 15.82 2.81 -38.45
N PHE A 14 14.68 3.18 -37.85
CA PHE A 14 14.05 2.49 -36.74
C PHE A 14 12.87 1.62 -37.21
N ARG A 15 12.66 0.51 -36.50
CA ARG A 15 11.51 -0.38 -36.65
C ARG A 15 10.83 -0.57 -35.29
N LEU A 16 9.56 -0.19 -35.21
CA LEU A 16 8.72 -0.28 -34.02
C LEU A 16 7.72 -1.43 -34.17
N ASN A 17 7.91 -2.51 -33.42
CA ASN A 17 7.00 -3.67 -33.41
C ASN A 17 5.97 -3.53 -32.28
N THR A 18 4.69 -3.35 -32.63
CA THR A 18 3.64 -3.14 -31.62
C THR A 18 3.27 -4.42 -30.85
N ALA A 19 3.47 -5.60 -31.43
CA ALA A 19 3.10 -6.88 -30.82
C ALA A 19 4.13 -7.30 -29.75
N GLU A 20 5.42 -7.10 -30.05
CA GLU A 20 6.53 -7.47 -29.17
C GLU A 20 6.98 -6.32 -28.24
N LYS A 21 6.37 -5.13 -28.38
CA LYS A 21 6.77 -3.90 -27.69
C LYS A 21 8.28 -3.60 -27.82
N LEU A 22 8.80 -3.73 -29.03
CA LEU A 22 10.22 -3.61 -29.32
C LEU A 22 10.51 -2.44 -30.27
N LEU A 23 11.53 -1.64 -29.95
CA LEU A 23 12.13 -0.67 -30.87
C LEU A 23 13.49 -1.21 -31.32
N LEU A 24 13.72 -1.24 -32.63
CA LEU A 24 14.99 -1.62 -33.25
C LEU A 24 15.57 -0.42 -34.00
N HIS A 25 16.89 -0.28 -34.03
CA HIS A 25 17.60 0.56 -34.99
C HIS A 25 18.48 -0.35 -35.85
N GLY A 26 18.13 -0.50 -37.13
CA GLY A 26 18.58 -1.65 -37.93
C GLY A 26 18.12 -2.97 -37.31
N GLU A 27 19.07 -3.83 -36.90
CA GLU A 27 18.81 -5.10 -36.22
C GLU A 27 19.04 -5.05 -34.69
N THR A 28 19.49 -3.90 -34.16
CA THR A 28 19.85 -3.78 -32.73
C THR A 28 18.66 -3.30 -31.89
N PRO A 29 18.26 -4.02 -30.82
CA PRO A 29 17.17 -3.59 -29.95
C PRO A 29 17.59 -2.43 -29.05
N ILE A 30 16.73 -1.40 -29.01
CA ILE A 30 16.86 -0.25 -28.13
C ILE A 30 15.81 -0.42 -27.01
N PRO A 31 16.24 -0.69 -25.77
CA PRO A 31 15.31 -0.92 -24.68
C PRO A 31 14.59 0.37 -24.31
N LEU A 32 13.26 0.34 -24.36
CA LEU A 32 12.40 1.40 -23.85
C LEU A 32 11.58 0.87 -22.68
N THR A 33 11.38 1.70 -21.65
CA THR A 33 10.41 1.37 -20.60
C THR A 33 8.99 1.37 -21.19
N PRO A 34 8.02 0.63 -20.61
CA PRO A 34 6.70 0.49 -21.21
C PRO A 34 5.99 1.81 -21.53
N LYS A 35 6.13 2.83 -20.67
CA LYS A 35 5.52 4.15 -20.90
C LYS A 35 6.25 5.01 -21.91
N VAL A 36 7.56 4.88 -22.01
CA VAL A 36 8.34 5.53 -23.07
C VAL A 36 7.99 4.91 -24.42
N PHE A 37 7.83 3.58 -24.48
CA PHE A 37 7.35 2.88 -25.67
C PHE A 37 5.93 3.32 -26.07
N ASP A 38 4.99 3.31 -25.13
CA ASP A 38 3.60 3.74 -25.39
C ASP A 38 3.56 5.20 -25.89
N THR A 39 4.44 6.07 -25.37
CA THR A 39 4.58 7.48 -25.83
C THR A 39 5.03 7.55 -27.28
N LEU A 40 6.05 6.76 -27.66
CA LEU A 40 6.55 6.71 -29.04
C LEU A 40 5.47 6.16 -29.99
N LEU A 41 4.75 5.12 -29.57
CA LEU A 41 3.70 4.53 -30.37
C LEU A 41 2.59 5.54 -30.69
N VAL A 42 2.09 6.27 -29.70
CA VAL A 42 1.04 7.29 -29.92
C VAL A 42 1.52 8.40 -30.86
N LEU A 43 2.78 8.84 -30.72
CA LEU A 43 3.39 9.85 -31.60
C LEU A 43 3.53 9.35 -33.04
N VAL A 44 3.97 8.11 -33.23
CA VAL A 44 4.16 7.48 -34.55
C VAL A 44 2.83 7.16 -35.23
N GLU A 45 1.82 6.69 -34.49
CA GLU A 45 0.46 6.46 -35.00
C GLU A 45 -0.22 7.77 -35.47
N ASN A 46 0.23 8.92 -34.94
CA ASN A 46 -0.28 10.24 -35.28
C ASN A 46 0.78 11.10 -35.99
N ALA A 47 1.71 10.48 -36.72
CA ALA A 47 2.80 11.19 -37.40
C ALA A 47 2.28 12.35 -38.28
N GLY A 48 2.94 13.50 -38.17
CA GLY A 48 2.54 14.75 -38.82
C GLY A 48 1.47 15.57 -38.10
N ARG A 49 0.70 15.00 -37.14
CA ARG A 49 -0.30 15.73 -36.36
C ARG A 49 0.30 16.30 -35.07
N LEU A 50 -0.02 17.55 -34.74
CA LEU A 50 0.26 18.10 -33.41
C LEU A 50 -0.68 17.44 -32.41
N LEU A 51 -0.10 16.73 -31.43
CA LEU A 51 -0.82 16.23 -30.28
C LEU A 51 -0.62 17.20 -29.11
N GLU A 52 -1.73 17.67 -28.54
CA GLU A 52 -1.67 18.52 -27.36
C GLU A 52 -1.25 17.70 -26.13
N LYS A 53 -0.67 18.37 -25.13
CA LYS A 53 -0.18 17.67 -23.93
C LYS A 53 -1.27 16.85 -23.26
N GLU A 54 -2.46 17.43 -23.07
CA GLU A 54 -3.60 16.72 -22.46
C GLU A 54 -4.00 15.49 -23.28
N GLU A 55 -4.04 15.60 -24.61
CA GLU A 55 -4.37 14.48 -25.50
C GLU A 55 -3.33 13.35 -25.41
N LEU A 56 -2.03 13.68 -25.40
CA LEU A 56 -0.96 12.69 -25.17
C LEU A 56 -1.09 12.06 -23.79
N MET A 57 -1.37 12.86 -22.78
CA MET A 57 -1.46 12.42 -21.39
C MET A 57 -2.63 11.45 -21.21
N THR A 58 -3.79 11.78 -21.77
CA THR A 58 -4.95 10.89 -21.79
C THR A 58 -4.69 9.65 -22.64
N ALA A 59 -4.03 9.76 -23.81
CA ALA A 59 -3.77 8.59 -24.65
C ALA A 59 -2.82 7.56 -24.01
N ILE A 60 -1.77 8.04 -23.34
CA ILE A 60 -0.70 7.23 -22.75
C ILE A 60 -1.06 6.77 -21.31
N TRP A 61 -1.79 7.61 -20.56
CA TRP A 61 -2.19 7.38 -19.17
C TRP A 61 -3.71 7.50 -18.99
N ARG A 62 -4.47 6.80 -19.85
CA ARG A 62 -5.95 6.79 -19.92
C ARG A 62 -6.69 6.84 -18.59
N ASP A 63 -6.14 6.23 -17.54
CA ASP A 63 -6.77 6.10 -16.23
C ASP A 63 -5.95 6.70 -15.06
N ARG A 64 -4.94 7.55 -15.31
CA ARG A 64 -4.06 8.13 -14.28
C ARG A 64 -3.74 9.60 -14.53
N TYR A 65 -4.03 10.46 -13.54
CA TYR A 65 -3.52 11.83 -13.54
C TYR A 65 -2.02 11.79 -13.25
N VAL A 66 -1.23 12.24 -14.20
CA VAL A 66 0.22 12.38 -14.08
C VAL A 66 0.58 13.83 -14.39
N GLU A 67 1.59 14.37 -13.73
CA GLU A 67 2.02 15.74 -14.01
C GLU A 67 2.68 15.84 -15.39
N GLU A 68 2.58 17.00 -16.05
CA GLU A 68 3.20 17.26 -17.36
C GLU A 68 4.71 16.93 -17.38
N GLY A 69 5.37 17.00 -16.23
CA GLY A 69 6.77 16.62 -16.06
C GLY A 69 7.07 15.18 -16.49
N ASN A 70 6.11 14.26 -16.33
CA ASN A 70 6.26 12.86 -16.77
C ASN A 70 6.27 12.72 -18.30
N LEU A 71 5.40 13.47 -19.00
CA LEU A 71 5.44 13.52 -20.46
C LEU A 71 6.73 14.17 -20.95
N ALA A 72 7.16 15.27 -20.34
CA ALA A 72 8.43 15.92 -20.66
C ALA A 72 9.62 14.97 -20.45
N PHE A 73 9.61 14.15 -19.39
CA PHE A 73 10.60 13.11 -19.15
C PHE A 73 10.57 12.02 -20.25
N ASN A 74 9.39 11.49 -20.60
CA ASN A 74 9.29 10.50 -21.67
C ASN A 74 9.81 11.03 -23.01
N ILE A 75 9.47 12.27 -23.38
CA ILE A 75 10.00 12.92 -24.58
C ILE A 75 11.52 13.08 -24.50
N LYS A 76 12.07 13.43 -23.34
CA LYS A 76 13.53 13.51 -23.14
C LYS A 76 14.21 12.14 -23.31
N VAL A 77 13.63 11.07 -22.79
CA VAL A 77 14.16 9.70 -22.96
C VAL A 77 14.06 9.26 -24.41
N LEU A 78 12.94 9.51 -25.09
CA LEU A 78 12.78 9.21 -26.51
C LEU A 78 13.79 9.97 -27.36
N ARG A 79 13.99 11.26 -27.09
CA ARG A 79 15.00 12.04 -27.80
C ARG A 79 16.40 11.46 -27.65
N LYS A 80 16.75 10.99 -26.45
CA LYS A 80 18.04 10.31 -26.23
C LYS A 80 18.12 8.97 -26.97
N ALA A 81 17.04 8.19 -26.95
CA ALA A 81 16.98 6.87 -27.60
C ALA A 81 17.03 6.96 -29.14
N LEU A 82 16.43 8.00 -29.71
CA LEU A 82 16.39 8.25 -31.15
C LEU A 82 17.59 9.08 -31.67
N GLY A 83 18.45 9.58 -30.78
CA GLY A 83 19.53 10.50 -31.16
C GLY A 83 19.03 11.87 -31.65
N ASP A 84 17.90 12.34 -31.12
CA ASP A 84 17.12 13.49 -31.58
C ASP A 84 17.32 14.73 -30.69
N PRO A 85 18.29 15.63 -30.97
CA PRO A 85 18.56 16.78 -30.12
C PRO A 85 17.43 17.81 -30.17
N ALA A 86 16.99 18.31 -29.01
CA ALA A 86 15.88 19.27 -28.93
C ALA A 86 16.13 20.60 -29.67
N ALA A 87 17.39 20.98 -29.89
CA ALA A 87 17.78 22.18 -30.64
C ALA A 87 17.66 22.02 -32.16
N ALA A 88 17.62 20.77 -32.66
CA ALA A 88 17.51 20.45 -34.09
C ALA A 88 16.73 19.12 -34.24
N PRO A 89 15.41 19.12 -33.97
CA PRO A 89 14.63 17.90 -33.98
C PRO A 89 14.51 17.31 -35.39
N GLN A 90 14.77 16.02 -35.52
CA GLN A 90 14.55 15.19 -36.70
C GLN A 90 13.32 14.28 -36.55
N PHE A 91 12.94 13.94 -35.31
CA PHE A 91 11.82 13.03 -35.04
C PHE A 91 10.70 13.68 -34.24
N ILE A 92 11.01 14.33 -33.11
CA ILE A 92 9.99 14.89 -32.21
C ILE A 92 10.19 16.40 -32.10
N GLU A 93 9.30 17.15 -32.73
CA GLU A 93 9.21 18.60 -32.61
C GLU A 93 8.43 18.99 -31.33
N THR A 94 8.94 19.96 -30.57
CA THR A 94 8.20 20.57 -29.47
C THR A 94 7.54 21.85 -29.95
N VAL A 95 6.21 21.93 -29.83
CA VAL A 95 5.46 23.17 -30.05
C VAL A 95 5.23 23.83 -28.69
N PRO A 96 5.90 24.97 -28.40
CA PRO A 96 5.85 25.60 -27.08
C PRO A 96 4.43 25.83 -26.59
N ARG A 97 4.19 25.51 -25.31
CA ARG A 97 2.88 25.65 -24.61
C ARG A 97 1.72 24.85 -25.19
N ARG A 98 1.93 24.01 -26.21
CA ARG A 98 0.86 23.19 -26.81
C ARG A 98 1.11 21.69 -26.68
N GLY A 99 2.25 21.20 -27.16
CA GLY A 99 2.49 19.76 -27.18
C GLY A 99 3.62 19.35 -28.12
N TYR A 100 3.47 18.17 -28.72
CA TYR A 100 4.53 17.53 -29.51
C TYR A 100 3.99 17.03 -30.84
N ARG A 101 4.87 17.02 -31.85
CA ARG A 101 4.58 16.50 -33.19
C ARG A 101 5.69 15.55 -33.60
N PHE A 102 5.32 14.39 -34.14
CA PHE A 102 6.28 13.49 -34.77
C PHE A 102 6.45 13.91 -36.24
N ILE A 103 7.65 14.36 -36.61
CA ILE A 103 7.93 15.02 -37.89
C ILE A 103 8.65 14.14 -38.92
N ALA A 104 9.12 12.96 -38.52
CA ALA A 104 9.71 11.99 -39.44
C ALA A 104 8.63 11.25 -40.24
N GLU A 105 8.96 10.85 -41.47
CA GLU A 105 8.09 10.01 -42.31
C GLU A 105 7.96 8.61 -41.69
N VAL A 106 6.71 8.17 -41.48
CA VAL A 106 6.36 6.86 -40.90
C VAL A 106 5.71 5.99 -41.97
N ARG A 107 6.22 4.76 -42.13
CA ARG A 107 5.66 3.75 -43.04
C ARG A 107 5.10 2.57 -42.23
N PRO A 108 3.78 2.34 -42.24
CA PRO A 108 3.20 1.14 -41.66
C PRO A 108 3.41 -0.06 -42.59
N THR A 109 4.08 -1.09 -42.09
CA THR A 109 4.24 -2.39 -42.76
C THR A 109 3.37 -3.41 -42.04
N THR A 110 2.39 -3.97 -42.75
CA THR A 110 1.61 -5.10 -42.23
C THR A 110 2.43 -6.36 -42.44
N SER A 111 2.77 -7.07 -41.37
CA SER A 111 3.29 -8.44 -41.50
C SER A 111 2.15 -9.32 -41.99
N ALA A 112 2.16 -9.66 -43.28
CA ALA A 112 1.22 -10.62 -43.83
C ALA A 112 1.46 -11.97 -43.15
N ALA A 113 0.44 -12.45 -42.44
CA ALA A 113 0.38 -13.85 -42.05
C ALA A 113 0.63 -14.69 -43.30
N VAL A 114 1.67 -15.55 -43.25
CA VAL A 114 1.96 -16.54 -44.28
C VAL A 114 0.70 -17.41 -44.42
N THR A 115 -0.12 -17.07 -45.40
CA THR A 115 -1.30 -17.83 -45.79
C THR A 115 -0.86 -18.67 -46.96
N ASP A 116 -0.77 -19.96 -46.69
CA ASP A 116 -0.37 -21.02 -47.60
C ASP A 116 -1.39 -21.14 -48.75
N ALA A 117 -0.96 -20.91 -50.00
CA ALA A 117 -1.70 -21.29 -51.21
C ALA A 117 -0.80 -21.31 -52.47
N ALA A 118 -0.14 -22.45 -52.66
CA ALA A 118 0.09 -23.23 -53.89
C ALA A 118 0.30 -22.56 -55.27
N VAL A 119 1.42 -22.91 -55.96
CA VAL A 119 1.44 -23.48 -57.34
C VAL A 119 2.67 -24.41 -57.51
N SER A 120 2.38 -25.61 -58.06
CA SER A 120 3.14 -26.65 -58.81
C SER A 120 4.63 -26.43 -59.14
N GLU A 121 5.52 -27.44 -59.21
CA GLU A 121 5.43 -28.69 -59.99
C GLU A 121 6.34 -29.82 -59.47
N THR A 122 5.76 -31.03 -59.52
CA THR A 122 6.34 -32.37 -59.81
C THR A 122 7.49 -32.93 -58.98
N LEU A 123 7.28 -34.14 -58.42
CA LEU A 123 8.17 -35.31 -58.54
C LEU A 123 7.38 -36.60 -58.17
N PRO A 124 7.80 -37.79 -58.65
CA PRO A 124 6.90 -38.90 -58.95
C PRO A 124 6.60 -39.84 -57.77
N VAL A 125 5.51 -40.58 -57.95
CA VAL A 125 5.02 -41.67 -57.09
C VAL A 125 6.01 -42.83 -57.05
N GLY A 126 6.36 -43.26 -55.84
CA GLY A 126 7.09 -44.50 -55.56
C GLY A 126 6.72 -45.07 -54.19
N ARG A 127 5.64 -45.85 -54.15
CA ARG A 127 5.08 -46.61 -53.01
C ARG A 127 6.15 -47.45 -52.28
N ARG A 128 6.23 -47.36 -50.94
CA ARG A 128 6.20 -48.52 -50.03
C ARG A 128 6.01 -48.12 -48.57
N SER A 129 5.17 -48.91 -47.92
CA SER A 129 4.59 -48.78 -46.58
C SER A 129 5.54 -49.05 -45.43
N SER A 130 5.40 -48.30 -44.33
CA SER A 130 5.45 -48.88 -42.98
C SER A 130 4.67 -48.01 -41.99
N VAL A 131 3.72 -48.66 -41.33
CA VAL A 131 2.63 -48.11 -40.48
C VAL A 131 3.00 -47.81 -39.00
N PRO A 132 4.25 -47.81 -38.46
CA PRO A 132 4.45 -47.48 -37.04
C PRO A 132 4.42 -45.98 -36.70
N ALA A 133 4.72 -45.09 -37.66
CA ALA A 133 4.93 -43.66 -37.37
C ALA A 133 3.63 -42.90 -37.09
N LEU A 134 2.52 -43.28 -37.73
CA LEU A 134 1.24 -42.58 -37.60
C LEU A 134 0.61 -42.83 -36.22
N ILE A 135 0.77 -44.03 -35.65
CA ILE A 135 0.26 -44.36 -34.31
C ILE A 135 1.07 -43.63 -33.24
N PHE A 136 2.39 -43.47 -33.45
CA PHE A 136 3.25 -42.73 -32.53
C PHE A 136 2.96 -41.23 -32.55
N ILE A 137 2.68 -40.65 -33.72
CA ILE A 137 2.28 -39.23 -33.85
C ILE A 137 0.90 -38.98 -33.23
N VAL A 138 -0.09 -39.85 -33.44
CA VAL A 138 -1.41 -39.69 -32.83
C VAL A 138 -1.35 -39.83 -31.31
N LEU A 139 -0.55 -40.77 -30.76
CA LEU A 139 -0.35 -40.89 -29.32
C LEU A 139 0.43 -39.69 -28.74
N LEU A 140 1.44 -39.16 -29.44
CA LEU A 140 2.15 -37.95 -29.02
C LEU A 140 1.25 -36.71 -29.03
N VAL A 141 0.40 -36.55 -30.05
CA VAL A 141 -0.56 -35.44 -30.13
C VAL A 141 -1.67 -35.60 -29.08
N SER A 142 -2.04 -36.83 -28.71
CA SER A 142 -3.00 -37.10 -27.64
C SER A 142 -2.41 -36.81 -26.26
N VAL A 143 -1.16 -37.22 -26.00
CA VAL A 143 -0.45 -36.96 -24.74
C VAL A 143 -0.10 -35.47 -24.62
N PHE A 144 0.35 -34.81 -25.69
CA PHE A 144 0.53 -33.35 -25.70
C PHE A 144 -0.80 -32.61 -25.63
N GLY A 145 -1.87 -33.10 -26.25
CA GLY A 145 -3.20 -32.51 -26.16
C GLY A 145 -3.79 -32.58 -24.75
N ILE A 146 -3.65 -33.73 -24.08
CA ILE A 146 -4.07 -33.93 -22.69
C ILE A 146 -3.15 -33.13 -21.74
N ALA A 147 -1.83 -33.11 -21.97
CA ALA A 147 -0.90 -32.28 -21.20
C ALA A 147 -1.12 -30.78 -21.45
N PHE A 148 -1.56 -30.36 -22.64
CA PHE A 148 -1.93 -28.97 -22.94
C PHE A 148 -3.26 -28.59 -22.28
N VAL A 149 -4.18 -29.54 -22.10
CA VAL A 149 -5.39 -29.34 -21.30
C VAL A 149 -5.10 -29.36 -19.79
N TRP A 150 -4.07 -30.09 -19.33
CA TRP A 150 -3.69 -30.15 -17.90
C TRP A 150 -2.72 -29.03 -17.46
N VAL A 151 -1.80 -28.62 -18.33
CA VAL A 151 -0.78 -27.58 -18.10
C VAL A 151 -1.22 -26.22 -18.67
N GLY A 152 -1.96 -26.21 -19.78
CA GLY A 152 -2.53 -25.00 -20.37
C GLY A 152 -3.97 -24.73 -19.92
N GLY A 153 -4.82 -25.76 -19.83
CA GLY A 153 -6.27 -25.59 -19.56
C GLY A 153 -6.65 -24.99 -18.21
N LYS A 154 -5.71 -24.81 -17.26
CA LYS A 154 -5.94 -24.04 -16.03
C LYS A 154 -5.77 -22.52 -16.18
N ASN A 155 -5.21 -22.03 -17.29
CA ASN A 155 -4.90 -20.61 -17.48
C ASN A 155 -5.60 -19.94 -18.69
N TYR A 156 -6.36 -20.67 -19.52
CA TYR A 156 -7.02 -20.12 -20.72
C TYR A 156 -8.47 -19.65 -20.52
N PHE A 157 -9.05 -19.87 -19.34
CA PHE A 157 -10.26 -19.16 -18.89
C PHE A 157 -9.90 -18.18 -17.76
N ARG A 158 -8.92 -17.30 -18.00
CA ARG A 158 -8.92 -16.04 -17.26
C ARG A 158 -9.95 -15.15 -17.94
N ALA A 159 -11.16 -15.10 -17.36
CA ALA A 159 -12.06 -14.00 -17.63
C ALA A 159 -11.23 -12.72 -17.56
N ARG A 160 -11.40 -11.85 -18.55
CA ARG A 160 -10.69 -10.57 -18.59
C ARG A 160 -11.16 -9.79 -17.38
N GLU A 161 -10.38 -9.83 -16.30
CA GLU A 161 -10.72 -9.13 -15.06
C GLU A 161 -10.99 -7.66 -15.43
N PRO A 162 -12.14 -7.12 -15.04
CA PRO A 162 -12.41 -5.71 -15.23
C PRO A 162 -11.43 -4.92 -14.38
N LYS A 163 -10.61 -4.10 -15.05
CA LYS A 163 -9.79 -3.12 -14.35
C LYS A 163 -10.71 -2.20 -13.55
N PRO A 164 -10.44 -1.96 -12.26
CA PRO A 164 -11.33 -1.16 -11.45
C PRO A 164 -11.46 0.25 -12.03
N ALA A 165 -12.69 0.73 -12.25
CA ALA A 165 -12.92 2.10 -12.67
C ALA A 165 -12.80 3.02 -11.44
N ARG A 166 -11.83 3.95 -11.47
CA ARG A 166 -11.57 4.88 -10.37
C ARG A 166 -12.66 5.96 -10.33
N LEU A 167 -13.30 6.14 -9.17
CA LEU A 167 -14.42 7.09 -8.98
C LEU A 167 -13.98 8.41 -8.36
N THR A 168 -12.95 8.41 -7.52
CA THR A 168 -12.38 9.63 -6.91
C THR A 168 -10.96 9.84 -7.40
N SER A 169 -10.50 11.09 -7.46
CA SER A 169 -9.16 11.42 -7.97
C SER A 169 -8.27 12.17 -6.98
N SER A 170 -8.77 12.53 -5.79
CA SER A 170 -8.01 13.32 -4.81
C SER A 170 -6.88 12.53 -4.17
N GLY A 171 -6.95 11.19 -4.16
CA GLY A 171 -5.94 10.35 -3.48
C GLY A 171 -5.99 10.43 -1.96
N ARG A 172 -7.01 11.07 -1.39
CA ARG A 172 -7.07 11.43 0.03
C ARG A 172 -8.33 10.93 0.72
N ILE A 173 -8.94 9.88 0.18
CA ILE A 173 -10.18 9.33 0.73
C ILE A 173 -9.87 8.49 1.96
N ALA A 174 -10.53 8.77 3.08
CA ALA A 174 -10.35 8.04 4.33
C ALA A 174 -11.42 6.96 4.55
N ASN A 175 -12.67 7.25 4.14
CA ASN A 175 -13.80 6.32 4.23
C ASN A 175 -14.85 6.65 3.16
N PHE A 176 -15.74 5.71 2.83
CA PHE A 176 -16.87 5.95 1.93
C PHE A 176 -18.10 5.09 2.24
N ALA A 177 -19.25 5.53 1.73
CA ALA A 177 -20.49 4.78 1.63
C ALA A 177 -21.14 5.03 0.27
N VAL A 178 -21.79 4.02 -0.28
CA VAL A 178 -22.56 4.09 -1.54
C VAL A 178 -24.04 3.91 -1.25
N SER A 179 -24.91 4.63 -1.96
CA SER A 179 -26.36 4.44 -1.82
C SER A 179 -26.78 3.08 -2.38
N ALA A 180 -27.84 2.48 -1.83
CA ALA A 180 -28.33 1.18 -2.26
C ALA A 180 -28.67 1.11 -3.76
N ASP A 181 -29.12 2.24 -4.32
CA ASP A 181 -29.42 2.39 -5.75
C ASP A 181 -28.19 2.67 -6.63
N GLY A 182 -27.00 2.84 -6.05
CA GLY A 182 -25.75 3.04 -6.77
C GLY A 182 -25.59 4.43 -7.40
N ARG A 183 -26.40 5.42 -6.99
CA ARG A 183 -26.35 6.78 -7.56
C ARG A 183 -25.48 7.76 -6.80
N LEU A 184 -25.35 7.59 -5.48
CA LEU A 184 -24.64 8.50 -4.61
C LEU A 184 -23.45 7.80 -3.97
N LEU A 185 -22.33 8.53 -3.91
CA LEU A 185 -21.14 8.17 -3.16
C LEU A 185 -20.88 9.28 -2.14
N VAL A 186 -20.88 8.93 -0.86
CA VAL A 186 -20.43 9.83 0.21
C VAL A 186 -19.08 9.37 0.69
N PHE A 187 -18.17 10.29 0.92
CA PHE A 187 -16.82 9.96 1.36
C PHE A 187 -16.24 11.06 2.24
N SER A 188 -15.35 10.67 3.14
CA SER A 188 -14.52 11.60 3.89
C SER A 188 -13.19 11.80 3.18
N GLN A 189 -12.75 13.05 3.10
CA GLN A 189 -11.53 13.44 2.40
C GLN A 189 -10.59 14.18 3.36
N LYS A 190 -9.33 13.75 3.39
CA LYS A 190 -8.28 14.40 4.17
C LYS A 190 -7.83 15.69 3.52
N GLU A 191 -7.75 16.73 4.34
CA GLU A 191 -7.38 18.09 3.98
C GLU A 191 -6.53 18.74 5.08
N ALA A 192 -5.93 19.89 4.80
CA ALA A 192 -5.02 20.56 5.74
C ALA A 192 -5.69 20.92 7.08
N ALA A 193 -6.99 21.19 7.08
CA ALA A 193 -7.77 21.52 8.27
C ALA A 193 -8.35 20.28 9.00
N GLY A 194 -8.09 19.06 8.53
CA GLY A 194 -8.62 17.80 9.06
C GLY A 194 -9.34 16.99 7.99
N GLU A 195 -10.60 16.59 8.21
CA GLU A 195 -11.40 15.90 7.18
C GLU A 195 -12.64 16.72 6.79
N SER A 196 -13.00 16.67 5.51
CA SER A 196 -14.29 17.14 4.98
C SER A 196 -15.19 15.95 4.64
N LEU A 197 -16.50 16.18 4.59
CA LEU A 197 -17.49 15.20 4.15
C LEU A 197 -18.06 15.62 2.80
N GLN A 198 -17.85 14.79 1.78
CA GLN A 198 -18.16 15.08 0.39
C GLN A 198 -19.23 14.12 -0.12
N LEU A 199 -20.12 14.62 -0.99
CA LEU A 199 -21.12 13.85 -1.71
C LEU A 199 -20.84 13.95 -3.21
N ARG A 200 -20.87 12.82 -3.90
CA ARG A 200 -20.73 12.76 -5.36
C ARG A 200 -21.88 11.99 -5.98
N ARG A 201 -22.45 12.54 -7.04
CA ARG A 201 -23.40 11.84 -7.92
C ARG A 201 -22.61 11.03 -8.94
N LEU A 202 -22.83 9.72 -8.96
CA LEU A 202 -22.07 8.81 -9.83
C LEU A 202 -22.45 8.93 -11.31
N GLU A 203 -23.71 9.28 -11.60
CA GLU A 203 -24.19 9.48 -12.97
C GLU A 203 -23.62 10.75 -13.64
N THR A 204 -23.59 11.86 -12.91
CA THR A 204 -23.18 13.18 -13.46
C THR A 204 -21.72 13.52 -13.16
N GLY A 205 -21.12 12.88 -12.16
CA GLY A 205 -19.82 13.26 -11.61
C GLY A 205 -19.83 14.53 -10.76
N GLU A 206 -20.99 15.16 -10.56
CA GLU A 206 -21.16 16.34 -9.72
C GLU A 206 -20.76 16.03 -8.28
N GLN A 207 -19.98 16.91 -7.67
CA GLN A 207 -19.51 16.79 -6.30
C GLN A 207 -19.90 18.03 -5.49
N THR A 208 -20.43 17.80 -4.30
CA THR A 208 -20.87 18.82 -3.34
C THR A 208 -20.27 18.53 -1.98
N GLU A 209 -19.77 19.57 -1.32
CA GLU A 209 -19.34 19.48 0.07
C GLU A 209 -20.55 19.52 1.01
N LEU A 210 -20.73 18.47 1.82
CA LEU A 210 -21.77 18.42 2.85
C LEU A 210 -21.30 19.07 4.14
N ILE A 211 -20.04 18.83 4.51
CA ILE A 211 -19.42 19.39 5.70
C ILE A 211 -18.00 19.84 5.37
N ALA A 212 -17.73 21.13 5.59
CA ALA A 212 -16.41 21.72 5.43
C ALA A 212 -15.37 21.09 6.35
N ALA A 213 -14.12 21.08 5.87
CA ALA A 213 -12.99 20.50 6.56
C ALA A 213 -12.83 21.05 7.99
N ARG A 214 -12.63 20.13 8.94
CA ARG A 214 -12.43 20.44 10.36
C ARG A 214 -11.59 19.36 11.02
N ASP A 215 -10.99 19.68 12.16
CA ASP A 215 -10.05 18.82 12.90
C ASP A 215 -10.74 17.62 13.58
N VAL A 216 -11.24 16.72 12.74
CA VAL A 216 -11.95 15.48 13.10
C VAL A 216 -11.62 14.39 12.09
N GLU A 217 -11.83 13.14 12.48
CA GLU A 217 -11.91 12.00 11.56
C GLU A 217 -13.38 11.55 11.46
N TYR A 218 -13.87 11.40 10.23
CA TYR A 218 -15.20 10.83 9.99
C TYR A 218 -15.09 9.32 9.82
N ILE A 219 -15.75 8.59 10.72
CA ILE A 219 -15.74 7.13 10.71
C ILE A 219 -17.17 6.59 10.54
N GLY A 220 -17.26 5.38 10.03
CA GLY A 220 -18.52 4.66 9.94
C GLY A 220 -19.59 5.28 9.03
N LEU A 221 -19.20 5.79 7.87
CA LEU A 221 -20.15 6.39 6.92
C LEU A 221 -21.21 5.37 6.49
N ALA A 222 -22.48 5.77 6.52
CA ALA A 222 -23.61 4.99 6.02
C ALA A 222 -24.65 5.91 5.37
N LEU A 223 -25.27 5.43 4.29
CA LEU A 223 -26.43 6.08 3.67
C LEU A 223 -27.69 5.30 4.04
N THR A 224 -28.78 6.02 4.29
CA THR A 224 -30.08 5.38 4.40
C THR A 224 -30.48 4.73 3.06
N PRO A 225 -31.30 3.66 3.05
CA PRO A 225 -31.75 3.04 1.80
C PRO A 225 -32.47 4.01 0.85
N ALA A 226 -33.17 5.01 1.40
CA ALA A 226 -33.84 6.06 0.64
C ALA A 226 -32.88 7.17 0.15
N ALA A 227 -31.61 7.14 0.55
CA ALA A 227 -30.58 8.11 0.19
C ALA A 227 -30.94 9.56 0.56
N ASP A 228 -31.66 9.75 1.66
CA ASP A 228 -32.09 11.04 2.19
C ASP A 228 -31.20 11.54 3.35
N PHE A 229 -30.52 10.65 4.07
CA PHE A 229 -29.59 10.98 5.15
C PHE A 229 -28.27 10.21 5.06
N VAL A 230 -27.20 10.89 5.50
CA VAL A 230 -25.89 10.30 5.78
C VAL A 230 -25.73 10.19 7.29
N TYR A 231 -25.33 9.01 7.76
CA TYR A 231 -24.96 8.73 9.13
C TYR A 231 -23.44 8.60 9.24
N PHE A 232 -22.86 9.11 10.31
CA PHE A 232 -21.43 9.08 10.58
C PHE A 232 -21.13 9.30 12.06
N SER A 233 -20.02 8.75 12.53
CA SER A 233 -19.47 9.07 13.85
C SER A 233 -18.24 9.95 13.69
N ILE A 234 -18.00 10.81 14.69
CA ILE A 234 -16.86 11.72 14.72
C ILE A 234 -15.85 11.19 15.73
N PHE A 235 -14.61 11.02 15.30
CA PHE A 235 -13.48 10.80 16.20
C PHE A 235 -12.63 12.06 16.27
N SER A 236 -12.38 12.57 17.48
CA SER A 236 -11.47 13.69 17.71
C SER A 236 -10.65 13.45 18.97
N LYS A 237 -9.35 13.80 18.93
CA LYS A 237 -8.42 13.65 20.07
C LYS A 237 -8.87 14.42 21.31
N ASN A 238 -9.71 15.43 21.15
CA ASN A 238 -10.16 16.33 22.21
C ASN A 238 -11.65 16.16 22.58
N ALA A 239 -12.39 15.27 21.91
CA ALA A 239 -13.79 15.02 22.19
C ALA A 239 -13.95 13.80 23.10
N ALA A 240 -14.69 13.94 24.19
CA ALA A 240 -15.11 12.81 25.01
C ALA A 240 -16.36 12.18 24.38
N GLY A 241 -16.23 10.96 23.87
CA GLY A 241 -17.33 10.16 23.32
C GLY A 241 -17.44 10.19 21.79
N GLN A 242 -17.81 9.05 21.21
CA GLN A 242 -18.14 8.89 19.79
C GLN A 242 -19.66 8.83 19.67
N SER A 243 -20.31 9.96 19.40
CA SER A 243 -21.76 9.98 19.20
C SER A 243 -22.09 9.95 17.71
N LEU A 244 -22.98 9.03 17.34
CA LEU A 244 -23.51 8.92 15.98
C LEU A 244 -24.27 10.21 15.63
N SER A 245 -24.05 10.72 14.42
CA SER A 245 -24.72 11.90 13.89
C SER A 245 -25.29 11.62 12.51
N ARG A 246 -26.32 12.37 12.13
CA ARG A 246 -26.87 12.35 10.77
C ARG A 246 -26.92 13.73 10.14
N ILE A 247 -26.82 13.79 8.82
CA ILE A 247 -27.00 15.01 8.02
C ILE A 247 -27.88 14.69 6.80
N PRO A 248 -28.82 15.57 6.42
CA PRO A 248 -29.56 15.40 5.16
C PRO A 248 -28.60 15.40 3.96
N VAL A 249 -28.88 14.57 2.96
CA VAL A 249 -28.13 14.56 1.69
C VAL A 249 -28.26 15.89 0.93
N SER A 250 -29.32 16.67 1.20
CA SER A 250 -29.48 18.04 0.70
C SER A 250 -28.56 19.07 1.38
N GLY A 251 -27.77 18.67 2.38
CA GLY A 251 -26.99 19.55 3.24
C GLY A 251 -27.79 20.07 4.45
N GLY A 252 -27.10 20.77 5.35
CA GLY A 252 -27.66 21.31 6.58
C GLY A 252 -26.72 21.15 7.77
N ALA A 253 -27.23 21.37 8.98
CA ALA A 253 -26.46 21.10 10.20
C ALA A 253 -26.56 19.59 10.55
N PRO A 254 -25.44 18.95 10.94
CA PRO A 254 -25.49 17.62 11.55
C PRO A 254 -26.34 17.61 12.81
N VAL A 255 -27.13 16.54 12.98
CA VAL A 255 -27.97 16.30 14.15
C VAL A 255 -27.45 15.05 14.87
N PRO A 256 -27.12 15.13 16.17
CA PRO A 256 -26.70 13.96 16.95
C PRO A 256 -27.85 12.97 17.12
N ILE A 257 -27.51 11.69 17.25
CA ILE A 257 -28.42 10.60 17.60
C ILE A 257 -28.14 10.25 19.06
N ASP A 258 -29.04 10.66 19.94
CA ASP A 258 -28.87 10.50 21.38
C ASP A 258 -28.91 9.02 21.80
N GLY A 259 -28.06 8.66 22.76
CA GLY A 259 -28.03 7.32 23.35
C GLY A 259 -27.34 6.25 22.52
N THR A 260 -26.79 6.57 21.35
CA THR A 260 -26.00 5.64 20.54
C THR A 260 -24.52 5.99 20.56
N ASP A 261 -23.75 5.26 21.38
CA ASP A 261 -22.29 5.27 21.37
C ASP A 261 -21.79 4.20 20.38
N ALA A 262 -21.98 4.45 19.08
CA ALA A 262 -21.58 3.52 18.04
C ALA A 262 -20.08 3.67 17.70
N ASP A 263 -19.30 2.61 17.92
CA ASP A 263 -17.85 2.62 17.66
C ASP A 263 -17.48 2.59 16.17
N VAL A 264 -18.42 2.21 15.29
CA VAL A 264 -18.17 1.94 13.86
C VAL A 264 -19.41 2.27 13.01
N ALA A 265 -19.38 1.91 11.72
CA ALA A 265 -20.49 2.06 10.77
C ALA A 265 -21.76 1.37 11.26
N VAL A 266 -22.89 2.03 11.04
CA VAL A 266 -24.22 1.43 11.17
C VAL A 266 -24.62 0.73 9.87
N SER A 267 -25.39 -0.35 9.98
CA SER A 267 -25.98 -1.02 8.82
C SER A 267 -27.49 -0.96 8.89
N PHE A 268 -28.12 -0.30 7.90
CA PHE A 268 -29.58 -0.14 7.85
C PHE A 268 -30.32 -1.42 7.44
N SER A 269 -31.50 -1.61 8.02
CA SER A 269 -32.49 -2.53 7.47
C SER A 269 -32.94 -2.06 6.08
N PRO A 270 -33.41 -2.96 5.19
CA PRO A 270 -33.79 -2.57 3.82
C PRO A 270 -34.90 -1.53 3.73
N ASP A 271 -35.79 -1.48 4.73
CA ASP A 271 -36.85 -0.48 4.85
C ASP A 271 -36.39 0.85 5.45
N GLY A 272 -35.13 0.95 5.87
CA GLY A 272 -34.51 2.14 6.48
C GLY A 272 -35.03 2.48 7.87
N ARG A 273 -35.90 1.66 8.47
CA ARG A 273 -36.53 1.97 9.76
C ARG A 273 -35.63 1.70 10.95
N ARG A 274 -34.69 0.76 10.81
CA ARG A 274 -33.77 0.34 11.86
C ARG A 274 -32.36 0.28 11.34
N PHE A 275 -31.39 0.29 12.26
CA PHE A 275 -30.01 -0.04 11.94
C PHE A 275 -29.39 -0.95 13.01
N ALA A 276 -28.44 -1.77 12.57
CA ALA A 276 -27.57 -2.54 13.44
C ALA A 276 -26.27 -1.76 13.70
N PHE A 277 -25.73 -1.87 14.90
CA PHE A 277 -24.48 -1.23 15.31
C PHE A 277 -23.79 -2.02 16.42
N THR A 278 -22.50 -1.74 16.62
CA THR A 278 -21.70 -2.34 17.68
C THR A 278 -21.27 -1.31 18.70
N GLU A 279 -21.18 -1.74 19.96
CA GLU A 279 -20.77 -0.92 21.10
C GLU A 279 -19.83 -1.71 22.01
N SER A 280 -18.65 -1.15 22.27
CA SER A 280 -17.55 -1.74 23.01
C SER A 280 -17.45 -1.09 24.39
N HIS A 281 -17.40 -1.94 25.40
CA HIS A 281 -17.28 -1.55 26.79
C HIS A 281 -15.91 -1.96 27.30
N SER A 282 -14.90 -1.10 27.12
CA SER A 282 -13.50 -1.46 27.42
C SER A 282 -13.27 -1.88 28.88
N SER A 283 -13.97 -1.24 29.84
CA SER A 283 -13.89 -1.59 31.27
C SER A 283 -14.47 -2.98 31.57
N LEU A 284 -15.43 -3.43 30.76
CA LEU A 284 -16.10 -4.72 30.89
C LEU A 284 -15.52 -5.77 29.92
N ARG A 285 -14.53 -5.40 29.08
CA ARG A 285 -13.92 -6.27 28.06
C ARG A 285 -14.96 -7.03 27.23
N GLN A 286 -15.99 -6.30 26.79
CA GLN A 286 -17.10 -6.85 26.02
C GLN A 286 -17.45 -5.94 24.85
N THR A 287 -17.98 -6.54 23.78
CA THR A 287 -18.60 -5.84 22.66
C THR A 287 -20.01 -6.39 22.44
N GLU A 288 -20.96 -5.50 22.22
CA GLU A 288 -22.37 -5.80 22.02
C GLU A 288 -22.78 -5.51 20.57
N LEU A 289 -23.57 -6.39 19.96
CA LEU A 289 -24.31 -6.11 18.71
C LEU A 289 -25.74 -5.75 19.08
N LYS A 290 -26.18 -4.56 18.65
CA LYS A 290 -27.49 -4.00 18.94
C LYS A 290 -28.22 -3.60 17.66
N ILE A 291 -29.53 -3.42 17.78
CA ILE A 291 -30.35 -2.73 16.78
C ILE A 291 -31.08 -1.57 17.45
N ALA A 292 -31.33 -0.51 16.68
CA ALA A 292 -32.13 0.65 17.09
C ALA A 292 -33.04 1.08 15.94
N ASP A 293 -34.06 1.87 16.25
CA ASP A 293 -34.79 2.63 15.23
C ASP A 293 -33.86 3.69 14.61
N ALA A 294 -34.22 4.20 13.43
CA ALA A 294 -33.39 5.14 12.67
C ALA A 294 -33.08 6.45 13.42
N ASP A 295 -33.86 6.80 14.44
CA ASP A 295 -33.63 7.95 15.33
C ASP A 295 -32.82 7.60 16.60
N GLY A 296 -32.31 6.36 16.71
CA GLY A 296 -31.55 5.87 17.86
C GLY A 296 -32.38 5.30 19.00
N SER A 297 -33.72 5.43 18.93
CA SER A 297 -34.63 4.93 19.97
C SER A 297 -34.82 3.41 19.89
N ASN A 298 -35.55 2.86 20.87
CA ASN A 298 -35.95 1.44 20.92
C ASN A 298 -34.78 0.45 20.75
N GLN A 299 -33.66 0.73 21.41
CA GLN A 299 -32.47 -0.12 21.34
C GLN A 299 -32.74 -1.52 21.89
N LYS A 300 -32.25 -2.52 21.17
CA LYS A 300 -32.34 -3.93 21.53
C LYS A 300 -30.99 -4.61 21.37
N LEU A 301 -30.53 -5.26 22.44
CA LEU A 301 -29.37 -6.15 22.44
C LEU A 301 -29.68 -7.43 21.67
N LEU A 302 -28.82 -7.81 20.73
CA LEU A 302 -28.88 -9.10 20.02
C LEU A 302 -27.81 -10.06 20.52
N ILE A 303 -26.55 -9.62 20.59
CA ILE A 303 -25.41 -10.45 21.00
C ILE A 303 -24.54 -9.68 21.98
N ARG A 304 -24.04 -10.38 23.00
CA ARG A 304 -22.96 -9.92 23.87
C ARG A 304 -21.76 -10.86 23.72
N ALA A 305 -20.61 -10.30 23.38
CA ALA A 305 -19.37 -11.03 23.15
C ALA A 305 -18.31 -10.55 24.16
N THR A 306 -17.80 -11.45 25.00
CA THR A 306 -16.78 -11.16 26.02
C THR A 306 -15.41 -11.61 25.53
N ASP A 307 -14.40 -10.73 25.67
CA ASP A 307 -13.07 -10.91 25.07
C ASP A 307 -12.35 -12.21 25.43
N ASP A 308 -12.69 -12.82 26.57
CA ASP A 308 -12.09 -14.06 27.05
C ASP A 308 -12.64 -15.32 26.35
N VAL A 309 -13.74 -15.20 25.59
CA VAL A 309 -14.40 -16.31 24.88
C VAL A 309 -14.50 -16.02 23.39
N ARG A 310 -15.07 -14.86 23.03
CA ARG A 310 -15.33 -14.45 21.66
C ARG A 310 -15.49 -12.95 21.63
N ARG A 311 -14.89 -12.28 20.64
CA ARG A 311 -14.98 -10.82 20.47
C ARG A 311 -15.55 -10.45 19.12
N ILE A 312 -16.35 -9.39 19.07
CA ILE A 312 -16.75 -8.75 17.81
C ILE A 312 -15.66 -7.71 17.51
N PRO A 313 -15.04 -7.71 16.31
CA PRO A 313 -14.04 -6.71 15.97
C PRO A 313 -14.64 -5.30 16.06
N ALA A 314 -14.05 -4.46 16.91
CA ALA A 314 -14.39 -3.04 17.03
C ALA A 314 -13.37 -2.18 16.26
N TYR A 315 -13.72 -0.91 16.02
CA TYR A 315 -12.88 0.12 15.38
C TYR A 315 -12.40 -0.21 13.95
N ARG A 316 -12.81 0.59 12.95
CA ARG A 316 -12.44 0.48 11.52
C ARG A 316 -12.75 -0.88 10.83
N ALA A 317 -13.45 -1.80 11.50
CA ALA A 317 -13.72 -3.15 10.99
C ALA A 317 -15.09 -3.36 10.34
N SER A 318 -16.06 -2.44 10.49
CA SER A 318 -17.48 -2.56 10.04
C SER A 318 -17.98 -4.01 10.09
N PRO A 319 -18.10 -4.58 11.31
CA PRO A 319 -18.20 -6.03 11.48
C PRO A 319 -19.58 -6.60 11.16
N ALA A 320 -20.61 -5.77 11.01
CA ALA A 320 -21.99 -6.20 10.86
C ALA A 320 -22.68 -5.57 9.63
N ALA A 321 -23.43 -6.39 8.90
CA ALA A 321 -24.19 -5.97 7.72
C ALA A 321 -25.57 -6.63 7.68
N TRP A 322 -26.62 -5.82 7.54
CA TRP A 322 -28.01 -6.26 7.40
C TRP A 322 -28.23 -6.86 6.00
N SER A 323 -28.93 -7.99 5.94
CA SER A 323 -29.24 -8.64 4.68
C SER A 323 -30.20 -7.81 3.83
N PRO A 324 -30.10 -7.85 2.49
CA PRO A 324 -30.98 -7.11 1.60
C PRO A 324 -32.47 -7.48 1.72
N ASP A 325 -32.78 -8.68 2.22
CA ASP A 325 -34.13 -9.16 2.50
C ASP A 325 -34.62 -8.85 3.92
N GLY A 326 -33.76 -8.28 4.77
CA GLY A 326 -34.09 -7.87 6.13
C GLY A 326 -34.13 -9.00 7.16
N ARG A 327 -33.88 -10.25 6.76
CA ARG A 327 -34.07 -11.44 7.61
C ARG A 327 -32.88 -11.81 8.48
N ALA A 328 -31.70 -11.28 8.21
CA ALA A 328 -30.49 -11.59 8.97
C ALA A 328 -29.55 -10.40 9.06
N ILE A 329 -28.70 -10.41 10.07
CA ILE A 329 -27.51 -9.56 10.17
C ILE A 329 -26.31 -10.50 10.10
N ALA A 330 -25.47 -10.34 9.08
CA ALA A 330 -24.19 -11.03 9.06
C ALA A 330 -23.21 -10.28 9.99
N CYS A 331 -22.51 -11.00 10.86
CA CYS A 331 -21.59 -10.42 11.83
C CYS A 331 -20.27 -11.19 11.86
N VAL A 332 -19.15 -10.48 11.86
CA VAL A 332 -17.82 -11.05 12.09
C VAL A 332 -17.63 -11.28 13.58
N VAL A 333 -17.10 -12.45 13.94
CA VAL A 333 -16.66 -12.77 15.31
C VAL A 333 -15.24 -13.33 15.26
N ASN A 334 -14.45 -12.98 16.26
CA ASN A 334 -13.13 -13.53 16.49
C ASN A 334 -13.17 -14.46 17.71
N GLU A 335 -12.73 -15.69 17.52
CA GLU A 335 -12.76 -16.75 18.51
C GLU A 335 -11.34 -17.17 18.86
N ILE A 336 -11.12 -17.51 20.14
CA ILE A 336 -9.84 -18.00 20.62
C ILE A 336 -9.85 -19.53 20.50
N GLU A 337 -8.96 -20.07 19.67
CA GLU A 337 -8.74 -21.52 19.54
C GLU A 337 -7.30 -21.88 19.96
N ASP A 338 -7.00 -23.18 20.10
CA ASP A 338 -5.67 -23.67 20.50
C ASP A 338 -4.53 -23.16 19.60
N ALA A 339 -4.81 -22.92 18.31
CA ALA A 339 -3.87 -22.39 17.32
C ALA A 339 -3.80 -20.85 17.27
N GLY A 340 -4.52 -20.16 18.16
CA GLY A 340 -4.62 -18.71 18.22
C GLY A 340 -6.00 -18.18 17.79
N LEU A 341 -6.06 -16.88 17.54
CA LEU A 341 -7.30 -16.21 17.15
C LEU A 341 -7.69 -16.55 15.70
N VAL A 342 -8.97 -16.85 15.48
CA VAL A 342 -9.59 -17.04 14.17
C VAL A 342 -10.82 -16.16 14.00
N SER A 343 -11.03 -15.63 12.80
CA SER A 343 -12.26 -14.93 12.42
C SER A 343 -13.26 -15.89 11.78
N ARG A 344 -14.54 -15.71 12.09
CA ARG A 344 -15.68 -16.41 11.48
C ARG A 344 -16.82 -15.43 11.21
N ILE A 345 -17.75 -15.84 10.35
CA ILE A 345 -18.97 -15.07 10.03
C ILE A 345 -20.18 -15.83 10.56
N ILE A 346 -20.97 -15.17 11.39
CA ILE A 346 -22.26 -15.67 11.90
C ILE A 346 -23.41 -14.89 11.25
N LEU A 347 -24.57 -15.53 11.16
CA LEU A 347 -25.85 -14.89 10.87
C LEU A 347 -26.64 -14.76 12.16
N VAL A 348 -27.19 -13.58 12.39
CA VAL A 348 -27.95 -13.20 13.57
C VAL A 348 -29.37 -12.86 13.14
N ASP A 349 -30.36 -13.47 13.78
CA ASP A 349 -31.76 -13.11 13.57
C ASP A 349 -32.04 -11.73 14.22
N PRO A 350 -32.52 -10.73 13.47
CA PRO A 350 -32.78 -9.40 14.01
C PRO A 350 -34.01 -9.33 14.93
N VAL A 351 -34.82 -10.39 15.00
CA VAL A 351 -36.02 -10.46 15.84
C VAL A 351 -35.69 -11.02 17.22
N ASP A 352 -34.92 -12.10 17.34
CA ASP A 352 -34.67 -12.75 18.64
C ASP A 352 -33.18 -12.89 19.01
N GLY A 353 -32.27 -12.48 18.13
CA GLY A 353 -30.82 -12.56 18.35
C GLY A 353 -30.24 -13.95 18.16
N ARG A 354 -31.01 -14.93 17.66
CA ARG A 354 -30.51 -16.28 17.43
C ARG A 354 -29.37 -16.26 16.42
N GLU A 355 -28.24 -16.85 16.81
CA GLU A 355 -27.05 -16.94 15.97
C GLU A 355 -26.89 -18.32 15.33
N ARG A 356 -26.26 -18.34 14.15
CA ARG A 356 -25.70 -19.55 13.54
C ARG A 356 -24.45 -19.21 12.75
N TYR A 357 -23.48 -20.12 12.74
CA TYR A 357 -22.34 -20.00 11.82
C TYR A 357 -22.84 -20.09 10.37
N LEU A 358 -22.33 -19.21 9.51
CA LEU A 358 -22.66 -19.23 8.09
C LEU A 358 -21.94 -20.39 7.37
N SER A 359 -20.73 -20.73 7.81
CA SER A 359 -19.94 -21.85 7.30
C SER A 359 -18.92 -22.32 8.33
N ASP A 360 -18.29 -23.47 8.09
CA ASP A 360 -17.17 -23.93 8.90
C ASP A 360 -15.84 -23.23 8.57
N ALA A 361 -15.79 -22.42 7.52
CA ALA A 361 -14.59 -21.71 7.12
C ALA A 361 -14.08 -20.77 8.23
N LYS A 362 -12.76 -20.63 8.28
CA LYS A 362 -12.03 -19.82 9.26
C LYS A 362 -11.03 -18.96 8.52
N TRP A 363 -10.90 -17.72 8.96
CA TRP A 363 -9.97 -16.75 8.40
C TRP A 363 -9.07 -16.21 9.49
N ARG A 364 -7.94 -15.64 9.10
CA ARG A 364 -6.99 -15.09 10.07
C ARG A 364 -7.51 -13.79 10.67
N TRP A 365 -7.87 -12.83 9.81
CA TRP A 365 -8.59 -11.62 10.18
C TRP A 365 -9.56 -11.21 9.08
N ILE A 366 -10.76 -10.81 9.48
CA ILE A 366 -11.75 -10.20 8.58
C ILE A 366 -11.94 -8.73 8.96
N GLN A 367 -11.93 -7.89 7.93
CA GLN A 367 -12.32 -6.49 7.98
C GLN A 367 -13.43 -6.26 6.95
N ASN A 368 -14.40 -5.41 7.29
CA ASN A 368 -15.45 -4.88 6.45
C ASN A 368 -16.25 -5.93 5.66
N LEU A 369 -17.49 -6.15 6.06
CA LEU A 369 -18.39 -7.14 5.46
C LEU A 369 -19.57 -6.42 4.78
N VAL A 370 -19.89 -6.80 3.54
CA VAL A 370 -21.05 -6.26 2.80
C VAL A 370 -21.81 -7.35 2.06
N TRP A 371 -23.12 -7.16 1.89
CA TRP A 371 -23.95 -8.02 1.06
C TRP A 371 -23.89 -7.57 -0.40
N LEU A 372 -23.62 -8.48 -1.33
CA LEU A 372 -23.76 -8.23 -2.77
C LEU A 372 -25.21 -8.41 -3.21
N ASP A 373 -25.85 -9.45 -2.68
CA ASP A 373 -27.28 -9.76 -2.83
C ASP A 373 -27.72 -10.70 -1.71
N ALA A 374 -28.93 -11.28 -1.78
CA ALA A 374 -29.47 -12.15 -0.74
C ALA A 374 -28.67 -13.46 -0.52
N ASP A 375 -27.86 -13.88 -1.49
CA ASP A 375 -27.13 -15.15 -1.46
C ASP A 375 -25.61 -14.99 -1.37
N ARG A 376 -25.08 -13.77 -1.51
CA ARG A 376 -23.64 -13.51 -1.61
C ARG A 376 -23.18 -12.39 -0.68
N LEU A 377 -22.14 -12.67 0.09
CA LEU A 377 -21.38 -11.72 0.90
C LEU A 377 -20.01 -11.44 0.26
N ALA A 378 -19.48 -10.25 0.48
CA ALA A 378 -18.08 -9.91 0.22
C ALA A 378 -17.43 -9.36 1.49
N PHE A 379 -16.16 -9.68 1.71
CA PHE A 379 -15.38 -9.17 2.83
C PHE A 379 -13.90 -9.08 2.50
N ILE A 380 -13.17 -8.29 3.31
CA ILE A 380 -11.72 -8.17 3.23
C ILE A 380 -11.09 -9.12 4.23
N GLU A 381 -10.23 -9.99 3.74
CA GLU A 381 -9.28 -10.73 4.56
C GLU A 381 -7.94 -10.00 4.53
N PHE A 382 -7.33 -9.86 5.71
CA PHE A 382 -6.03 -9.21 5.83
C PHE A 382 -5.16 -9.93 6.86
N GLU A 383 -3.86 -9.64 6.80
CA GLU A 383 -2.91 -9.93 7.88
C GLU A 383 -2.37 -8.58 8.36
N PRO A 384 -2.36 -8.29 9.68
CA PRO A 384 -1.90 -7.01 10.21
C PRO A 384 -0.52 -6.56 9.70
N ASP A 385 0.38 -7.51 9.45
CA ASP A 385 1.76 -7.24 9.02
C ASP A 385 1.96 -7.31 7.49
N SER A 386 0.87 -7.50 6.73
CA SER A 386 0.88 -7.55 5.28
C SER A 386 0.29 -6.27 4.68
N PRO A 387 0.98 -5.62 3.73
CA PRO A 387 0.41 -4.53 2.94
C PRO A 387 -0.57 -5.03 1.87
N VAL A 388 -0.77 -6.35 1.77
CA VAL A 388 -1.69 -6.98 0.81
C VAL A 388 -2.91 -7.49 1.55
N THR A 389 -4.08 -7.10 1.07
CA THR A 389 -5.39 -7.60 1.49
C THR A 389 -6.02 -8.42 0.37
N ARG A 390 -6.93 -9.33 0.69
CA ARG A 390 -7.71 -10.09 -0.29
C ARG A 390 -9.20 -9.81 -0.13
N ILE A 391 -9.88 -9.60 -1.24
CA ILE A 391 -11.34 -9.50 -1.24
C ILE A 391 -11.90 -10.88 -1.58
N LEU A 392 -12.71 -11.43 -0.67
CA LEU A 392 -13.32 -12.75 -0.80
C LEU A 392 -14.83 -12.60 -0.94
N GLN A 393 -15.42 -13.42 -1.81
CA GLN A 393 -16.87 -13.64 -1.88
C GLN A 393 -17.22 -14.95 -1.18
N LEU A 394 -18.29 -14.94 -0.40
CA LEU A 394 -18.84 -16.09 0.32
C LEU A 394 -20.30 -16.33 -0.07
N SER A 395 -20.62 -17.56 -0.44
CA SER A 395 -21.99 -18.00 -0.70
C SER A 395 -22.69 -18.31 0.62
N VAL A 396 -23.83 -17.66 0.86
CA VAL A 396 -24.65 -17.83 2.07
C VAL A 396 -25.36 -19.20 2.07
N LYS A 397 -25.61 -19.76 0.88
CA LYS A 397 -26.26 -21.07 0.71
C LYS A 397 -25.31 -22.24 0.93
N THR A 398 -24.13 -22.18 0.32
CA THR A 398 -23.17 -23.29 0.31
C THR A 398 -22.07 -23.15 1.35
N GLY A 399 -21.80 -21.93 1.82
CA GLY A 399 -20.67 -21.63 2.69
C GLY A 399 -19.32 -21.61 1.97
N GLU A 400 -19.30 -21.75 0.63
CA GLU A 400 -18.08 -21.76 -0.17
C GLU A 400 -17.54 -20.34 -0.41
N THR A 401 -16.22 -20.21 -0.43
CA THR A 401 -15.52 -18.96 -0.72
C THR A 401 -14.74 -18.99 -2.02
N ARG A 402 -14.62 -17.82 -2.64
CA ARG A 402 -13.74 -17.57 -3.78
C ARG A 402 -13.12 -16.17 -3.71
N PRO A 403 -11.89 -15.96 -4.20
CA PRO A 403 -11.33 -14.62 -4.38
C PRO A 403 -12.09 -13.83 -5.46
N LEU A 404 -12.21 -12.52 -5.26
CA LEU A 404 -12.75 -11.57 -6.24
C LEU A 404 -11.67 -10.78 -6.99
N THR A 405 -10.43 -10.78 -6.49
CA THR A 405 -9.32 -10.01 -7.07
C THR A 405 -8.05 -10.86 -7.08
N ASP A 406 -7.38 -10.97 -8.24
CA ASP A 406 -6.06 -11.59 -8.35
C ASP A 406 -4.89 -10.61 -8.08
N GLU A 407 -5.11 -9.29 -8.22
CA GLU A 407 -4.04 -8.29 -8.04
C GLU A 407 -3.73 -8.00 -6.56
N PRO A 408 -2.45 -8.08 -6.13
CA PRO A 408 -2.05 -7.63 -4.80
C PRO A 408 -2.21 -6.12 -4.69
N GLY A 409 -3.01 -5.67 -3.72
CA GLY A 409 -3.22 -4.27 -3.39
C GLY A 409 -3.88 -4.13 -2.02
N ARG A 410 -3.63 -3.00 -1.36
CA ARG A 410 -4.24 -2.70 -0.05
C ARG A 410 -5.64 -2.13 -0.27
N CYS A 411 -6.65 -2.82 0.23
CA CYS A 411 -8.03 -2.40 0.23
C CYS A 411 -8.48 -2.26 1.69
N GLU A 412 -9.01 -1.10 2.05
CA GLU A 412 -9.33 -0.80 3.45
C GLU A 412 -10.85 -0.85 3.75
N TRP A 413 -11.68 -0.74 2.72
CA TRP A 413 -13.12 -0.59 2.89
C TRP A 413 -13.89 -1.13 1.68
N LEU A 414 -15.09 -1.67 1.92
CA LEU A 414 -16.04 -2.08 0.88
C LEU A 414 -17.36 -1.33 1.00
N GLY A 415 -18.06 -1.24 -0.13
CA GLY A 415 -19.45 -0.83 -0.23
C GLY A 415 -20.08 -1.57 -1.40
N SER A 416 -21.39 -1.79 -1.36
CA SER A 416 -22.08 -2.50 -2.43
C SER A 416 -23.36 -1.78 -2.84
N ALA A 417 -23.68 -1.83 -4.13
CA ALA A 417 -24.93 -1.35 -4.68
C ALA A 417 -25.30 -2.16 -5.91
N ASN A 418 -26.55 -2.60 -6.02
CA ASN A 418 -27.06 -3.37 -7.16
C ASN A 418 -26.18 -4.59 -7.57
N GLY A 419 -25.57 -5.29 -6.60
CA GLY A 419 -24.67 -6.41 -6.86
C GLY A 419 -23.24 -6.04 -7.27
N GLN A 420 -22.96 -4.76 -7.49
CA GLN A 420 -21.64 -4.23 -7.78
C GLN A 420 -20.88 -3.93 -6.49
N LEU A 421 -19.56 -4.15 -6.51
CA LEU A 421 -18.67 -3.95 -5.38
C LEU A 421 -17.78 -2.71 -5.59
N PHE A 422 -17.76 -1.85 -4.58
CA PHE A 422 -16.94 -0.66 -4.48
C PHE A 422 -15.88 -0.92 -3.42
N THR A 423 -14.67 -0.41 -3.62
CA THR A 423 -13.58 -0.57 -2.66
C THR A 423 -12.74 0.70 -2.54
N LEU A 424 -12.26 0.96 -1.33
CA LEU A 424 -11.25 1.98 -1.08
C LEU A 424 -9.88 1.37 -1.31
N ARG A 425 -9.28 1.64 -2.46
CA ARG A 425 -7.96 1.14 -2.84
C ARG A 425 -6.90 2.12 -2.40
N GLN A 426 -5.97 1.63 -1.58
CA GLN A 426 -4.77 2.36 -1.23
C GLN A 426 -3.60 1.91 -2.12
N THR A 427 -2.89 2.90 -2.66
CA THR A 427 -1.68 2.73 -3.44
C THR A 427 -0.55 3.47 -2.74
N VAL A 428 0.56 2.78 -2.54
CA VAL A 428 1.76 3.35 -1.93
C VAL A 428 2.83 3.45 -3.00
N PHE A 429 3.49 4.59 -3.07
CA PHE A 429 4.66 4.80 -3.92
C PHE A 429 5.79 5.38 -3.07
N SER A 430 6.95 4.74 -3.11
CA SER A 430 8.14 5.22 -2.42
C SER A 430 9.23 5.59 -3.40
N SER A 431 9.93 6.68 -3.13
CA SER A 431 11.09 7.15 -3.88
C SER A 431 12.30 7.34 -2.97
N LEU A 432 13.45 6.84 -3.44
CA LEU A 432 14.72 6.94 -2.74
C LEU A 432 15.54 8.11 -3.31
N HIS A 433 16.03 8.96 -2.42
CA HIS A 433 16.80 10.15 -2.73
C HIS A 433 18.15 10.11 -2.04
N VAL A 434 19.16 10.73 -2.66
CA VAL A 434 20.51 10.87 -2.11
C VAL A 434 20.96 12.32 -2.22
N ALA A 435 21.30 12.92 -1.09
CA ALA A 435 21.80 14.29 -0.96
C ALA A 435 23.27 14.32 -0.51
N ASP A 436 23.95 15.40 -0.86
CA ASP A 436 25.27 15.74 -0.31
C ASP A 436 25.08 16.47 1.02
N PHE A 437 25.75 16.02 2.07
CA PHE A 437 25.67 16.63 3.40
C PHE A 437 26.16 18.07 3.41
N PHE A 438 27.20 18.40 2.65
CA PHE A 438 27.71 19.77 2.57
C PHE A 438 26.79 20.70 1.79
N GLN A 439 25.76 20.15 1.13
CA GLN A 439 24.69 20.88 0.47
C GLN A 439 23.32 20.50 1.04
N ILE A 440 23.24 20.18 2.34
CA ILE A 440 22.02 19.65 2.95
C ILE A 440 20.82 20.60 2.82
N ASP A 441 21.05 21.91 2.69
CA ASP A 441 19.98 22.90 2.40
C ASP A 441 19.21 22.61 1.11
N LYS A 442 19.81 21.81 0.21
CA LYS A 442 19.21 21.35 -1.04
C LYS A 442 18.82 19.88 -1.00
N ALA A 443 18.84 19.23 0.16
CA ALA A 443 18.55 17.81 0.29
C ALA A 443 17.18 17.44 -0.30
N LEU A 444 16.15 18.25 -0.04
CA LEU A 444 14.81 18.05 -0.59
C LEU A 444 14.72 18.26 -2.11
N GLN A 445 15.67 18.97 -2.72
CA GLN A 445 15.77 19.09 -4.18
C GLN A 445 16.71 18.04 -4.81
N SER A 446 17.22 17.10 -4.01
CA SER A 446 18.13 16.08 -4.48
C SER A 446 17.45 15.11 -5.46
N LYS A 447 18.27 14.59 -6.38
CA LYS A 447 17.83 13.70 -7.43
C LYS A 447 17.23 12.42 -6.82
N GLN A 448 16.01 12.08 -7.24
CA GLN A 448 15.47 10.73 -7.06
C GLN A 448 16.33 9.73 -7.82
N ILE A 449 16.86 8.73 -7.13
CA ILE A 449 17.69 7.69 -7.74
C ILE A 449 16.89 6.43 -8.07
N PHE A 450 15.82 6.16 -7.32
CA PHE A 450 14.99 4.98 -7.49
C PHE A 450 13.55 5.25 -7.03
N GLY A 451 12.59 4.48 -7.51
CA GLY A 451 11.23 4.50 -7.02
C GLY A 451 10.47 3.24 -7.40
N GLU A 452 9.55 2.83 -6.55
CA GLU A 452 8.74 1.64 -6.75
C GLU A 452 7.34 1.79 -6.13
N ASN A 453 6.42 0.92 -6.57
CA ASN A 453 5.14 0.78 -5.87
C ASN A 453 5.35 -0.09 -4.63
N GLY A 454 4.77 0.32 -3.51
CA GLY A 454 4.95 -0.29 -2.21
C GLY A 454 5.81 0.57 -1.28
N PRO A 455 5.77 0.29 0.02
CA PRO A 455 6.50 1.07 1.01
C PRO A 455 7.97 0.67 1.10
N ILE A 456 8.86 1.65 0.97
CA ILE A 456 10.23 1.59 1.47
C ILE A 456 10.24 2.33 2.82
N ASN A 457 10.48 1.60 3.91
CA ASN A 457 10.44 2.09 5.29
C ASN A 457 11.78 1.95 6.02
N ASN A 458 12.83 1.44 5.36
CA ASN A 458 14.16 1.37 5.93
C ASN A 458 15.24 1.51 4.85
N VAL A 459 16.31 2.25 5.16
CA VAL A 459 17.46 2.43 4.28
C VAL A 459 18.74 2.44 5.11
N ALA A 460 19.78 1.77 4.60
CA ALA A 460 21.11 1.80 5.19
C ALA A 460 22.17 1.88 4.09
N TRP A 461 23.36 2.33 4.45
CA TRP A 461 24.50 2.36 3.53
C TRP A 461 25.47 1.22 3.81
N SER A 462 26.08 0.70 2.75
CA SER A 462 27.28 -0.12 2.84
C SER A 462 28.54 0.76 2.76
N ARG A 463 29.67 0.20 3.20
CA ARG A 463 30.99 0.84 3.19
C ARG A 463 31.49 1.13 1.79
N ASP A 464 31.11 0.32 0.81
CA ASP A 464 31.44 0.54 -0.61
C ASP A 464 30.52 1.56 -1.30
N GLY A 465 29.59 2.18 -0.55
CA GLY A 465 28.77 3.28 -1.05
C GLY A 465 27.55 2.85 -1.85
N ARG A 466 27.12 1.59 -1.73
CA ARG A 466 25.79 1.11 -2.14
C ARG A 466 24.76 1.37 -1.03
N LEU A 467 23.49 1.29 -1.40
CA LEU A 467 22.35 1.45 -0.51
C LEU A 467 21.63 0.12 -0.35
N LEU A 468 21.33 -0.24 0.88
CA LEU A 468 20.41 -1.31 1.22
C LEU A 468 19.05 -0.71 1.55
N TYR A 469 17.98 -1.35 1.10
CA TYR A 469 16.60 -0.90 1.33
C TYR A 469 15.66 -2.10 1.38
N ASN A 470 14.49 -1.95 2.01
CA ASN A 470 13.45 -2.98 1.95
C ASN A 470 12.59 -2.78 0.69
N SER A 471 12.18 -3.86 0.03
CA SER A 471 11.30 -3.81 -1.15
C SER A 471 10.31 -4.96 -1.19
N TRP A 472 9.12 -4.66 -1.73
CA TRP A 472 8.05 -5.61 -1.99
C TRP A 472 8.02 -6.12 -3.43
N ALA A 473 9.02 -5.78 -4.26
CA ALA A 473 9.05 -6.12 -5.69
C ALA A 473 8.96 -7.63 -5.97
N SER A 474 9.37 -8.48 -5.02
CA SER A 474 9.24 -9.94 -5.09
C SER A 474 7.90 -10.50 -4.58
N GLY A 475 6.93 -9.64 -4.24
CA GLY A 475 5.67 -10.02 -3.57
C GLY A 475 5.82 -10.31 -2.08
N ARG A 476 7.02 -10.09 -1.52
CA ARG A 476 7.38 -10.24 -0.12
C ARG A 476 8.35 -9.12 0.24
N ASN A 477 8.33 -8.70 1.50
CA ASN A 477 9.28 -7.71 1.99
C ASN A 477 10.66 -8.35 2.11
N GLU A 478 11.64 -7.84 1.37
CA GLU A 478 12.99 -8.39 1.33
C GLU A 478 14.03 -7.26 1.39
N ILE A 479 15.25 -7.60 1.76
CA ILE A 479 16.38 -6.65 1.70
C ILE A 479 16.95 -6.67 0.29
N TRP A 480 17.03 -5.50 -0.31
CA TRP A 480 17.59 -5.23 -1.62
C TRP A 480 18.78 -4.30 -1.50
N GLU A 481 19.63 -4.33 -2.51
CA GLU A 481 20.77 -3.44 -2.66
C GLU A 481 20.70 -2.73 -4.00
N ILE A 482 21.11 -1.46 -4.04
CA ILE A 482 21.18 -0.64 -5.24
C ILE A 482 22.41 0.27 -5.21
N ASN A 483 22.95 0.61 -6.38
CA ASN A 483 23.99 1.62 -6.47
C ASN A 483 23.42 3.00 -6.11
N ALA A 484 24.26 3.88 -5.56
CA ALA A 484 23.86 5.24 -5.19
C ALA A 484 23.43 6.13 -6.38
N ASP A 485 23.64 5.68 -7.63
CA ASP A 485 23.14 6.33 -8.84
C ASP A 485 21.78 5.79 -9.33
N GLY A 486 21.24 4.77 -8.64
CA GLY A 486 19.98 4.10 -8.98
C GLY A 486 20.13 2.86 -9.86
N THR A 487 21.35 2.44 -10.19
CA THR A 487 21.58 1.29 -11.09
C THR A 487 21.75 -0.02 -10.33
N ALA A 488 21.61 -1.14 -11.08
CA ALA A 488 21.84 -2.51 -10.61
C ALA A 488 21.09 -2.91 -9.31
N PRO A 489 19.76 -2.64 -9.18
CA PRO A 489 19.00 -3.15 -8.06
C PRO A 489 19.04 -4.68 -8.04
N ARG A 490 19.37 -5.26 -6.88
CA ARG A 490 19.41 -6.72 -6.69
C ARG A 490 18.91 -7.11 -5.32
N ARG A 491 18.21 -8.23 -5.27
CA ARG A 491 17.73 -8.86 -4.03
C ARG A 491 18.90 -9.51 -3.27
N LEU A 492 18.98 -9.30 -1.96
CA LEU A 492 19.96 -9.95 -1.08
C LEU A 492 19.36 -11.18 -0.39
N THR A 493 18.17 -11.02 0.18
CA THR A 493 17.51 -12.07 0.97
C THR A 493 16.41 -12.76 0.19
N THR A 494 16.13 -14.03 0.47
CA THR A 494 15.06 -14.79 -0.19
C THR A 494 14.13 -15.51 0.80
N ASN A 495 13.92 -14.93 1.99
CA ASN A 495 13.22 -15.59 3.08
C ASN A 495 11.84 -14.96 3.33
N SER A 496 10.80 -15.78 3.46
CA SER A 496 9.40 -15.36 3.62
C SER A 496 9.10 -14.51 4.85
N ASN A 497 10.01 -14.43 5.81
CA ASN A 497 9.69 -14.00 7.17
C ASN A 497 10.29 -12.63 7.54
N LEU A 498 10.78 -11.81 6.60
CA LEU A 498 11.43 -10.54 6.97
C LEU A 498 10.43 -9.41 7.23
N VAL A 499 10.65 -8.66 8.32
CA VAL A 499 9.77 -7.58 8.76
C VAL A 499 10.58 -6.30 9.01
N LEU A 500 10.36 -5.31 8.15
CA LEU A 500 10.34 -3.84 8.33
C LEU A 500 11.50 -3.04 8.97
N SER A 501 12.45 -3.62 9.73
CA SER A 501 13.62 -2.86 10.24
C SER A 501 14.91 -3.68 10.17
N PHE A 502 15.99 -3.08 9.66
CA PHE A 502 17.30 -3.73 9.60
C PHE A 502 18.43 -2.73 9.84
N ALA A 503 19.59 -3.27 10.20
CA ALA A 503 20.83 -2.51 10.35
C ALA A 503 22.00 -3.28 9.73
N VAL A 504 23.00 -2.52 9.29
CA VAL A 504 24.24 -3.03 8.71
C VAL A 504 25.36 -2.84 9.74
N SER A 505 26.10 -3.91 10.03
CA SER A 505 27.20 -3.86 10.98
C SER A 505 28.29 -2.92 10.49
N PRO A 506 28.71 -1.93 11.30
CA PRO A 506 29.82 -1.07 10.95
C PRO A 506 31.16 -1.79 11.00
N ALA A 507 31.26 -3.06 11.43
CA ALA A 507 32.51 -3.82 11.54
C ALA A 507 32.79 -4.73 10.34
N ASP A 508 31.80 -5.50 9.89
CA ASP A 508 31.94 -6.52 8.84
C ASP A 508 30.81 -6.50 7.79
N GLU A 509 29.90 -5.53 7.89
CA GLU A 509 28.70 -5.40 7.06
C GLU A 509 27.70 -6.57 7.16
N SER A 510 27.78 -7.41 8.20
CA SER A 510 26.69 -8.35 8.52
C SER A 510 25.37 -7.62 8.76
N LEU A 511 24.26 -8.31 8.51
CA LEU A 511 22.92 -7.76 8.62
C LEU A 511 22.24 -8.25 9.90
N VAL A 512 21.50 -7.36 10.57
CA VAL A 512 20.54 -7.73 11.62
C VAL A 512 19.21 -7.12 11.26
N PHE A 513 18.15 -7.91 11.33
CA PHE A 513 16.81 -7.49 10.92
C PHE A 513 15.74 -8.19 11.75
N SER A 514 14.58 -7.55 11.87
CA SER A 514 13.40 -8.20 12.45
C SER A 514 12.79 -9.20 11.47
N ALA A 515 12.38 -10.35 11.98
CA ALA A 515 11.77 -11.44 11.24
C ALA A 515 10.61 -12.06 12.04
N LEU A 516 9.56 -12.45 11.33
CA LEU A 516 8.40 -13.16 11.87
C LEU A 516 8.77 -14.63 12.14
N GLU A 517 8.73 -15.04 13.40
CA GLU A 517 8.96 -16.42 13.83
C GLU A 517 7.86 -16.89 14.79
N ASN A 518 7.18 -18.00 14.47
CA ASN A 518 6.21 -18.67 15.35
C ASN A 518 5.13 -17.75 15.97
N GLY A 519 4.64 -16.76 15.21
CA GLY A 519 3.58 -15.86 15.67
C GLY A 519 4.06 -14.67 16.52
N GLY A 520 5.37 -14.44 16.62
CA GLY A 520 5.99 -13.24 17.19
C GLY A 520 7.11 -12.69 16.31
N MET A 521 7.69 -11.55 16.70
CA MET A 521 8.78 -10.92 15.95
C MET A 521 10.10 -11.03 16.72
N ALA A 522 11.11 -11.59 16.08
CA ALA A 522 12.45 -11.76 16.64
C ALA A 522 13.49 -11.09 15.74
N LEU A 523 14.66 -10.78 16.27
CA LEU A 523 15.79 -10.41 15.43
C LEU A 523 16.45 -11.66 14.88
N ALA A 524 16.82 -11.59 13.61
CA ALA A 524 17.68 -12.53 12.93
C ALA A 524 18.91 -11.79 12.39
N ALA A 525 19.98 -12.54 12.21
CA ALA A 525 21.24 -12.06 11.69
C ALA A 525 21.65 -12.86 10.46
N ALA A 526 22.26 -12.20 9.49
CA ALA A 526 22.70 -12.78 8.23
C ALA A 526 24.05 -12.22 7.82
N ASP A 527 24.70 -12.89 6.88
CA ASP A 527 25.90 -12.37 6.24
C ASP A 527 25.54 -11.18 5.34
N ARG A 528 26.56 -10.41 4.94
CA ARG A 528 26.43 -9.23 4.06
C ARG A 528 25.71 -9.51 2.74
N ASP A 529 25.78 -10.75 2.24
CA ASP A 529 25.12 -11.17 1.01
C ASP A 529 23.64 -11.56 1.22
N GLY A 530 23.14 -11.51 2.46
CA GLY A 530 21.77 -11.89 2.82
C GLY A 530 21.58 -13.38 3.09
N ARG A 531 22.65 -14.19 3.07
CA ARG A 531 22.60 -15.63 3.35
C ARG A 531 22.91 -15.95 4.81
N ASN A 532 22.88 -17.24 5.13
CA ASN A 532 23.19 -17.77 6.46
C ASN A 532 22.36 -17.11 7.57
N ILE A 533 21.07 -16.93 7.29
CA ILE A 533 20.11 -16.37 8.23
C ILE A 533 20.02 -17.29 9.44
N ARG A 534 20.27 -16.71 10.62
CA ARG A 534 20.15 -17.37 11.91
C ARG A 534 19.41 -16.47 12.88
N ARG A 535 18.64 -17.06 13.79
CA ARG A 535 17.96 -16.34 14.85
C ARG A 535 18.97 -15.67 15.80
N LEU A 536 18.71 -14.41 16.16
CA LEU A 536 19.51 -13.61 17.09
C LEU A 536 18.80 -13.37 18.43
N THR A 537 17.47 -13.30 18.47
CA THR A 537 16.77 -13.10 19.75
C THR A 537 15.52 -13.95 19.83
N ASP A 538 15.00 -14.12 21.04
CA ASP A 538 13.79 -14.90 21.33
C ASP A 538 12.67 -14.08 21.96
N GLY A 539 12.78 -12.75 21.91
CA GLY A 539 11.80 -11.84 22.48
C GLY A 539 10.44 -11.93 21.80
N PRO A 540 9.38 -11.47 22.49
CA PRO A 540 8.02 -11.52 21.96
C PRO A 540 7.83 -10.60 20.74
N GLU A 541 8.51 -9.45 20.73
CA GLU A 541 8.45 -8.48 19.65
C GLU A 541 9.73 -7.62 19.66
N ASP A 542 10.75 -8.08 18.93
CA ASP A 542 12.06 -7.43 18.84
C ASP A 542 12.24 -6.75 17.48
N ILE A 543 12.43 -5.43 17.49
CA ILE A 543 12.49 -4.57 16.30
C ILE A 543 13.49 -3.43 16.42
N SER A 544 13.65 -2.67 15.34
CA SER A 544 14.44 -1.44 15.25
C SER A 544 15.88 -1.64 15.76
N PRO A 545 16.63 -2.62 15.19
CA PRO A 545 18.00 -2.86 15.62
C PRO A 545 18.91 -1.70 15.21
N ALA A 546 19.90 -1.38 16.05
CA ALA A 546 20.98 -0.46 15.77
C ALA A 546 22.29 -1.01 16.34
N PHE A 547 23.38 -0.96 15.58
CA PHE A 547 24.68 -1.43 16.03
C PHE A 547 25.37 -0.40 16.93
N LEU A 548 26.03 -0.88 17.99
CA LEU A 548 27.10 -0.13 18.63
C LEU A 548 28.34 -0.08 17.70
N PRO A 549 29.27 0.87 17.88
CA PRO A 549 30.46 0.99 17.03
C PRO A 549 31.38 -0.24 17.03
N ASP A 550 31.24 -1.15 18.00
CA ASP A 550 31.96 -2.43 18.02
C ASP A 550 31.52 -3.38 16.89
N GLY A 551 30.37 -3.14 16.27
CA GLY A 551 29.73 -3.95 15.23
C GLY A 551 29.36 -5.38 15.66
N LYS A 552 29.40 -5.67 16.96
CA LYS A 552 29.10 -6.99 17.55
C LYS A 552 27.94 -6.94 18.55
N THR A 553 27.61 -5.75 19.03
CA THR A 553 26.52 -5.51 19.95
C THR A 553 25.43 -4.71 19.25
N VAL A 554 24.18 -5.16 19.40
CA VAL A 554 23.00 -4.52 18.84
C VAL A 554 22.14 -4.02 19.99
N VAL A 555 21.74 -2.75 19.90
CA VAL A 555 20.64 -2.17 20.68
C VAL A 555 19.36 -2.34 19.88
N PHE A 556 18.27 -2.72 20.53
CA PHE A 556 16.99 -2.93 19.86
C PHE A 556 15.82 -2.63 20.79
N GLN A 557 14.65 -2.50 20.20
CA GLN A 557 13.38 -2.30 20.89
C GLN A 557 12.72 -3.67 21.15
N ARG A 558 12.17 -3.88 22.35
CA ARG A 558 11.39 -5.06 22.70
C ARG A 558 10.06 -4.71 23.37
N GLY A 559 8.96 -5.31 22.90
CA GLY A 559 7.65 -5.32 23.56
C GLY A 559 6.52 -4.69 22.76
N SER A 560 5.29 -5.17 22.99
CA SER A 560 4.09 -4.87 22.18
C SER A 560 3.25 -3.69 22.69
N SER A 561 2.91 -3.64 23.98
CA SER A 561 2.11 -2.57 24.58
C SER A 561 2.97 -1.45 25.16
N VAL A 562 4.10 -1.80 25.76
CA VAL A 562 5.13 -0.88 26.25
C VAL A 562 6.47 -1.42 25.80
N SER A 563 7.08 -0.74 24.84
CA SER A 563 8.39 -1.15 24.32
C SER A 563 9.53 -0.51 25.13
N THR A 564 10.57 -1.29 25.38
CA THR A 564 11.80 -0.86 26.09
C THR A 564 13.02 -1.17 25.25
N LEU A 565 14.18 -0.60 25.59
CA LEU A 565 15.43 -0.90 24.89
C LEU A 565 16.17 -2.05 25.54
N TRP A 566 16.78 -2.86 24.70
CA TRP A 566 17.56 -4.04 25.04
C TRP A 566 18.85 -4.08 24.24
N THR A 567 19.81 -4.86 24.71
CA THR A 567 21.06 -5.13 24.00
C THR A 567 21.30 -6.62 23.87
N ALA A 568 21.82 -7.07 22.73
CA ALA A 568 22.28 -8.44 22.52
C ALA A 568 23.60 -8.45 21.74
N LYS A 569 24.42 -9.48 21.98
CA LYS A 569 25.66 -9.71 21.22
C LYS A 569 25.45 -10.75 20.13
N LEU A 570 26.08 -10.56 18.98
CA LEU A 570 25.98 -11.48 17.84
C LEU A 570 26.53 -12.88 18.13
N ASP A 571 27.48 -13.00 19.05
CA ASP A 571 28.13 -14.26 19.46
C ASP A 571 27.45 -14.95 20.65
N ASN A 572 26.61 -14.24 21.40
CA ASN A 572 25.82 -14.80 22.50
C ASN A 572 24.39 -14.23 22.52
N PRO A 573 23.59 -14.53 21.47
CA PRO A 573 22.26 -13.96 21.25
C PRO A 573 21.26 -14.17 22.39
N GLN A 574 21.33 -15.32 23.09
CA GLN A 574 20.39 -15.69 24.15
C GLN A 574 20.58 -14.93 25.46
N ARG A 575 21.55 -14.00 25.54
CA ARG A 575 21.76 -13.10 26.69
C ARG A 575 21.37 -11.66 26.35
N ALA A 576 20.17 -11.47 25.82
CA ALA A 576 19.61 -10.14 25.69
C ALA A 576 19.43 -9.51 27.08
N ALA A 577 19.87 -8.26 27.26
CA ALA A 577 19.78 -7.52 28.52
C ALA A 577 18.97 -6.25 28.32
N GLN A 578 17.99 -6.00 29.20
CA GLN A 578 17.21 -4.78 29.21
C GLN A 578 18.08 -3.60 29.66
N ILE A 579 18.03 -2.49 28.93
CA ILE A 579 18.81 -1.28 29.24
C ILE A 579 17.92 -0.09 29.65
N THR A 580 16.62 -0.11 29.35
CA THR A 580 15.67 0.87 29.90
C THR A 580 14.53 0.22 30.68
N GLY A 581 14.23 0.75 31.87
CA GLY A 581 13.07 0.35 32.68
C GLY A 581 11.79 1.13 32.37
N TYR A 582 11.78 1.90 31.28
CA TYR A 582 10.70 2.80 30.86
C TYR A 582 10.55 2.77 29.34
N ALA A 583 9.39 3.23 28.86
CA ALA A 583 9.04 3.24 27.45
C ALA A 583 10.09 3.96 26.61
N ALA A 584 10.67 3.27 25.63
CA ALA A 584 11.72 3.78 24.77
C ALA A 584 11.74 3.03 23.43
N VAL A 585 11.76 3.76 22.32
CA VAL A 585 11.61 3.23 20.96
C VAL A 585 12.59 3.88 19.98
N HIS A 586 12.85 3.22 18.85
CA HIS A 586 13.73 3.68 17.76
C HIS A 586 15.12 4.15 18.23
N PRO A 587 15.98 3.24 18.74
CA PRO A 587 17.31 3.59 19.22
C PRO A 587 18.24 4.05 18.09
N SER A 588 19.06 5.06 18.36
CA SER A 588 20.12 5.54 17.46
C SER A 588 21.41 5.79 18.24
N VAL A 589 22.53 5.30 17.75
CA VAL A 589 23.80 5.30 18.49
C VAL A 589 24.69 6.45 18.03
N SER A 590 25.24 7.19 18.99
CA SER A 590 26.18 8.28 18.73
C SER A 590 27.49 7.79 18.09
N PRO A 591 28.18 8.63 17.29
CA PRO A 591 29.40 8.25 16.59
C PRO A 591 30.55 7.79 17.50
N ASP A 592 30.63 8.32 18.72
CA ASP A 592 31.63 7.89 19.71
C ASP A 592 31.20 6.63 20.49
N GLY A 593 29.98 6.14 20.27
CA GLY A 593 29.40 4.98 20.91
C GLY A 593 29.03 5.19 22.37
N LYS A 594 29.15 6.40 22.93
CA LYS A 594 28.94 6.66 24.36
C LYS A 594 27.50 6.95 24.72
N ARG A 595 26.70 7.38 23.73
CA ARG A 595 25.29 7.74 23.91
C ARG A 595 24.38 6.97 22.97
N ILE A 596 23.18 6.67 23.46
CA ILE A 596 22.07 6.13 22.68
C ILE A 596 20.92 7.14 22.78
N ALA A 597 20.49 7.67 21.64
CA ALA A 597 19.26 8.44 21.51
C ALA A 597 18.07 7.51 21.29
N PHE A 598 16.90 7.89 21.79
CA PHE A 598 15.65 7.17 21.59
C PHE A 598 14.46 8.10 21.78
N HIS A 599 13.30 7.69 21.28
CA HIS A 599 12.05 8.41 21.51
C HIS A 599 11.36 7.84 22.75
N PHE A 600 10.85 8.71 23.62
CA PHE A 600 10.00 8.31 24.74
C PHE A 600 8.84 9.27 24.94
N MET A 601 7.72 8.74 25.43
CA MET A 601 6.56 9.54 25.82
C MET A 601 6.76 10.06 27.24
N ASP A 602 6.72 11.37 27.43
CA ASP A 602 6.76 12.00 28.75
C ASP A 602 5.34 12.19 29.29
N TYR A 603 5.05 11.55 30.43
CA TYR A 603 3.75 11.63 31.12
C TYR A 603 3.75 12.65 32.28
N GLY A 604 4.84 13.41 32.46
CA GLY A 604 4.97 14.38 33.56
C GLY A 604 4.07 15.61 33.45
N GLU A 605 3.45 15.86 32.29
CA GLU A 605 2.59 17.02 32.03
C GLU A 605 1.13 16.61 31.80
N ARG A 606 0.20 17.59 31.87
CA ARG A 606 -1.25 17.38 31.71
C ARG A 606 -1.63 16.69 30.39
N THR A 607 -0.78 16.80 29.37
CA THR A 607 -0.95 16.14 28.08
C THR A 607 0.36 15.43 27.73
N PRO A 608 0.38 14.10 27.53
CA PRO A 608 1.60 13.39 27.16
C PRO A 608 2.14 13.86 25.81
N PHE A 609 3.46 14.01 25.71
CA PHE A 609 4.12 14.32 24.43
C PHE A 609 5.46 13.60 24.29
N TRP A 610 5.88 13.40 23.05
CA TRP A 610 7.13 12.74 22.71
C TRP A 610 8.34 13.66 22.96
N LYS A 611 9.41 13.07 23.48
CA LYS A 611 10.72 13.70 23.67
C LYS A 611 11.83 12.80 23.14
N LEU A 612 12.99 13.41 22.90
CA LEU A 612 14.23 12.70 22.62
C LEU A 612 14.95 12.43 23.94
N GLY A 613 15.09 11.16 24.30
CA GLY A 613 15.87 10.72 25.45
C GLY A 613 17.31 10.40 25.03
N LEU A 614 18.26 10.69 25.92
CA LEU A 614 19.66 10.28 25.78
C LEU A 614 20.05 9.43 26.97
N ILE A 615 20.59 8.23 26.75
CA ILE A 615 21.22 7.41 27.79
C ILE A 615 22.70 7.23 27.50
N ASP A 616 23.46 6.99 28.57
CA ASP A 616 24.84 6.51 28.49
C ASP A 616 24.83 5.04 28.06
N SER A 617 25.64 4.67 27.07
CA SER A 617 25.61 3.34 26.45
C SER A 617 26.17 2.22 27.33
N VAL A 618 26.87 2.56 28.43
CA VAL A 618 27.52 1.59 29.31
C VAL A 618 26.80 1.47 30.64
N SER A 619 26.53 2.60 31.30
CA SER A 619 25.83 2.66 32.58
C SER A 619 24.31 2.62 32.43
N HIS A 620 23.80 2.84 31.21
CA HIS A 620 22.37 2.94 30.88
C HIS A 620 21.61 4.02 31.66
N ARG A 621 22.34 4.95 32.28
CA ARG A 621 21.75 6.07 32.99
C ARG A 621 21.18 7.06 31.98
N LEU A 622 19.95 7.53 32.25
CA LEU A 622 19.36 8.64 31.52
C LEU A 622 20.19 9.91 31.76
N LEU A 623 20.73 10.45 30.68
CA LEU A 623 21.54 11.66 30.65
C LEU A 623 20.67 12.90 30.47
N ASP A 624 19.72 12.84 29.54
CA ASP A 624 18.90 14.00 29.18
C ASP A 624 17.52 13.61 28.60
N LYS A 625 16.59 14.58 28.66
CA LYS A 625 15.24 14.54 28.10
C LYS A 625 14.99 15.83 27.32
N LEU A 626 15.21 15.79 26.02
CA LEU A 626 15.15 16.97 25.18
C LEU A 626 13.78 17.11 24.53
N ALA A 627 13.19 18.31 24.64
CA ALA A 627 11.99 18.66 23.90
C ALA A 627 12.34 18.81 22.41
N PHE A 628 11.50 18.28 21.53
CA PHE A 628 11.70 18.48 20.10
C PHE A 628 11.51 19.96 19.74
N PRO A 629 12.36 20.51 18.86
CA PRO A 629 12.25 21.91 18.46
C PRO A 629 11.03 22.20 17.56
N VAL A 630 10.45 21.15 16.97
CA VAL A 630 9.23 21.19 16.15
C VAL A 630 8.31 20.03 16.54
N PRO A 631 7.00 20.11 16.27
CA PRO A 631 6.12 18.97 16.42
C PRO A 631 6.61 17.78 15.58
N ILE A 632 6.86 16.65 16.24
CA ILE A 632 7.31 15.42 15.57
C ILE A 632 6.23 14.35 15.73
N SER A 633 5.72 13.85 14.61
CA SER A 633 4.82 12.69 14.57
C SER A 633 5.41 11.47 13.86
N GLN A 634 6.52 11.64 13.14
CA GLN A 634 7.34 10.54 12.58
C GLN A 634 8.51 10.26 13.51
N ARG A 635 8.77 8.98 13.84
CA ARG A 635 9.75 8.60 14.89
C ARG A 635 11.02 8.01 14.31
N GLU A 636 11.55 8.63 13.27
CA GLU A 636 12.77 8.18 12.61
C GLU A 636 13.93 9.11 12.97
N THR A 637 14.95 8.56 13.63
CA THR A 637 16.12 9.29 14.11
C THR A 637 17.39 8.56 13.73
N VAL A 638 18.30 9.25 13.06
CA VAL A 638 19.63 8.72 12.73
C VAL A 638 20.73 9.69 13.14
N TRP A 639 21.66 9.21 13.95
CA TRP A 639 22.87 9.95 14.29
C TRP A 639 23.82 9.98 13.09
N HIS A 640 24.46 11.12 12.87
CA HIS A 640 25.54 11.25 11.91
C HIS A 640 26.75 10.40 12.35
N PRO A 641 27.42 9.65 11.44
CA PRO A 641 28.45 8.68 11.82
C PRO A 641 29.79 9.29 12.22
N LYS A 642 29.95 10.61 12.11
CA LYS A 642 31.21 11.31 12.45
C LYS A 642 31.05 12.62 13.23
N GLU A 643 29.83 13.14 13.31
CA GLU A 643 29.56 14.45 13.93
C GLU A 643 28.50 14.25 15.00
N ASN A 644 28.53 15.08 16.03
CA ASN A 644 27.55 15.02 17.09
C ASN A 644 26.22 15.67 16.66
N LEU A 645 25.65 15.17 15.56
CA LEU A 645 24.49 15.69 14.85
C LEU A 645 23.46 14.58 14.68
N ILE A 646 22.19 14.90 14.96
CA ILE A 646 21.06 14.00 14.75
C ILE A 646 20.23 14.50 13.57
N ALA A 647 19.86 13.61 12.65
CA ALA A 647 18.84 13.86 11.66
C ALA A 647 17.52 13.18 12.05
N LEU A 648 16.42 13.91 11.89
CA LEU A 648 15.07 13.41 12.14
C LEU A 648 14.15 13.75 10.97
N ALA A 649 13.21 12.84 10.70
CA ALA A 649 12.05 13.16 9.88
C ALA A 649 10.96 13.74 10.79
N TYR A 650 10.29 14.80 10.37
CA TYR A 650 9.12 15.31 11.07
C TYR A 650 7.97 15.51 10.08
N GLN A 651 6.79 15.69 10.65
CA GLN A 651 5.57 15.96 9.91
C GLN A 651 4.77 17.00 10.71
N ASN A 652 4.46 18.11 10.05
CA ASN A 652 3.69 19.22 10.58
C ASN A 652 2.46 19.42 9.69
N GLY A 653 1.30 18.93 10.14
CA GLY A 653 0.11 18.84 9.30
C GLY A 653 0.37 17.95 8.08
N GLU A 654 0.09 18.45 6.88
CA GLU A 654 0.36 17.75 5.61
C GLU A 654 1.82 17.87 5.14
N ASN A 655 2.63 18.74 5.74
CA ASN A 655 4.01 18.95 5.31
C ASN A 655 4.96 17.99 6.05
N ALA A 656 5.77 17.27 5.29
CA ALA A 656 6.91 16.53 5.82
C ALA A 656 8.16 17.42 5.82
N GLY A 657 9.17 17.04 6.58
CA GLY A 657 10.44 17.74 6.57
C GLY A 657 11.57 16.99 7.26
N LEU A 658 12.77 17.57 7.15
CA LEU A 658 13.99 17.08 7.77
C LEU A 658 14.46 18.07 8.84
N LEU A 659 14.80 17.56 10.02
CA LEU A 659 15.39 18.31 11.10
C LEU A 659 16.82 17.82 11.33
N PHE A 660 17.79 18.72 11.31
CA PHE A 660 19.19 18.46 11.65
C PHE A 660 19.52 19.18 12.94
N TRP A 661 19.88 18.44 13.99
CA TRP A 661 20.05 18.95 15.35
C TRP A 661 21.45 18.67 15.88
N SER A 662 22.22 19.71 16.13
CA SER A 662 23.53 19.65 16.79
C SER A 662 23.37 19.40 18.27
N MET A 663 24.02 18.34 18.75
CA MET A 663 23.99 17.93 20.16
C MET A 663 25.16 18.54 20.96
N ASP A 664 26.00 19.38 20.33
CA ASP A 664 27.08 20.11 21.00
C ASP A 664 26.60 21.46 21.55
N ASP A 665 25.80 22.19 20.77
CA ASP A 665 25.33 23.55 21.08
C ASP A 665 23.81 23.70 21.06
N GLY A 666 23.08 22.62 20.77
CA GLY A 666 21.61 22.60 20.72
C GLY A 666 21.01 23.29 19.50
N ARG A 667 21.82 23.82 18.57
CA ARG A 667 21.32 24.48 17.36
C ARG A 667 20.71 23.46 16.41
N TYR A 668 19.62 23.84 15.76
CA TYR A 668 18.96 22.98 14.78
C TYR A 668 18.60 23.75 13.50
N ARG A 669 18.38 23.00 12.44
CA ARG A 669 17.89 23.48 11.14
C ARG A 669 16.77 22.58 10.65
N THR A 670 15.71 23.17 10.13
CA THR A 670 14.60 22.47 9.48
C THR A 670 14.63 22.72 7.97
N LEU A 671 14.23 21.70 7.22
CA LEU A 671 13.95 21.77 5.79
C LEU A 671 12.51 21.30 5.59
N ASP A 672 11.63 22.24 5.24
CA ASP A 672 10.21 21.95 4.98
C ASP A 672 10.00 21.47 3.55
N ASP A 673 9.23 20.40 3.38
CA ASP A 673 8.91 19.77 2.10
C ASP A 673 7.40 19.89 1.82
N ALA A 674 7.01 21.01 1.22
CA ALA A 674 5.60 21.28 0.92
C ALA A 674 5.06 20.30 -0.12
N GLY A 675 3.99 19.57 0.21
CA GLY A 675 3.31 18.64 -0.70
C GLY A 675 4.04 17.31 -0.93
N ALA A 676 5.14 17.04 -0.22
CA ALA A 676 5.70 15.70 -0.17
C ALA A 676 4.83 14.82 0.72
N GLY A 677 4.69 13.54 0.38
CA GLY A 677 4.19 12.55 1.32
C GLY A 677 5.10 12.45 2.57
N ARG A 678 5.02 11.37 3.33
CA ARG A 678 5.88 11.23 4.52
C ARG A 678 7.33 10.91 4.14
N ILE A 679 8.28 11.40 4.95
CA ILE A 679 9.67 10.89 4.91
C ILE A 679 9.73 9.63 5.77
N ALA A 680 9.89 8.48 5.12
CA ALA A 680 9.67 7.17 5.73
C ALA A 680 10.93 6.51 6.32
N ALA A 681 12.11 6.89 5.85
CA ALA A 681 13.38 6.32 6.27
C ALA A 681 14.53 7.29 6.00
N LEU A 682 15.56 7.24 6.85
CA LEU A 682 16.76 8.07 6.77
C LEU A 682 18.01 7.20 6.88
N GLY A 683 19.13 7.60 6.26
CA GLY A 683 20.39 6.88 6.41
C GLY A 683 21.61 7.68 5.97
N TRP A 684 22.67 7.65 6.78
CA TRP A 684 23.95 8.28 6.48
C TRP A 684 24.93 7.32 5.81
N SER A 685 25.69 7.81 4.84
CA SER A 685 26.84 7.06 4.34
C SER A 685 27.90 6.93 5.44
N PRO A 686 28.68 5.84 5.51
CA PRO A 686 29.63 5.63 6.61
C PRO A 686 30.70 6.71 6.72
N ASP A 687 30.99 7.41 5.62
CA ASP A 687 31.91 8.53 5.60
C ASP A 687 31.31 9.87 6.07
N GLY A 688 29.99 9.94 6.31
CA GLY A 688 29.24 11.13 6.71
C GLY A 688 28.97 12.13 5.59
N LYS A 689 29.36 11.83 4.34
CA LYS A 689 29.30 12.83 3.26
C LYS A 689 27.98 12.82 2.49
N ARG A 690 27.23 11.72 2.54
CA ARG A 690 25.98 11.55 1.83
C ARG A 690 24.86 11.16 2.77
N PHE A 691 23.67 11.65 2.46
CA PHE A 691 22.45 11.41 3.20
C PHE A 691 21.41 10.81 2.26
N ALA A 692 20.86 9.66 2.62
CA ALA A 692 19.76 9.03 1.92
C ALA A 692 18.47 9.25 2.72
N PHE A 693 17.39 9.50 1.99
CA PHE A 693 16.06 9.56 2.58
C PHE A 693 15.02 9.02 1.60
N VAL A 694 13.92 8.52 2.15
CA VAL A 694 12.82 7.97 1.37
C VAL A 694 11.60 8.86 1.50
N ARG A 695 11.02 9.28 0.37
CA ARG A 695 9.69 9.89 0.32
C ARG A 695 8.66 8.82 0.00
N THR A 696 7.57 8.79 0.75
CA THR A 696 6.49 7.83 0.54
C THR A 696 5.17 8.56 0.40
N PHE A 697 4.50 8.33 -0.72
CA PHE A 697 3.19 8.86 -1.05
C PHE A 697 2.17 7.75 -0.92
N GLU A 698 1.09 8.05 -0.22
CA GLU A 698 -0.02 7.11 -0.03
C GLU A 698 -1.27 7.76 -0.63
N ASN A 699 -1.82 7.13 -1.66
CA ASN A 699 -3.03 7.59 -2.32
C ASN A 699 -4.15 6.60 -2.07
N SER A 700 -5.27 7.08 -1.56
CA SER A 700 -6.47 6.28 -1.31
C SER A 700 -7.64 6.83 -2.11
N ASP A 701 -8.26 5.98 -2.93
CA ASP A 701 -9.40 6.34 -3.76
C ASP A 701 -10.44 5.23 -3.86
N VAL A 702 -11.69 5.64 -4.05
CA VAL A 702 -12.78 4.71 -4.31
C VAL A 702 -12.69 4.22 -5.75
N ALA A 703 -12.74 2.90 -5.91
CA ALA A 703 -12.79 2.23 -7.20
C ALA A 703 -13.93 1.22 -7.25
N VAL A 704 -14.46 0.99 -8.44
CA VAL A 704 -15.46 -0.05 -8.70
C VAL A 704 -14.76 -1.30 -9.18
N LEU A 705 -14.99 -2.44 -8.54
CA LEU A 705 -14.62 -3.74 -9.09
C LEU A 705 -15.67 -4.11 -10.13
N GLY A 706 -15.28 -4.27 -11.39
CA GLY A 706 -16.24 -4.70 -12.40
C GLY A 706 -16.62 -6.18 -12.26
N ASP A 707 -17.54 -6.62 -13.13
CA ASP A 707 -18.09 -7.99 -13.16
C ASP A 707 -17.15 -9.10 -13.63
#